data_AF-A0AAD7MP60-F1
#
_entry.id   AF-A0AAD7MP60-F1
#
_cell.length_a   1.000
_cell.length_b   1.000
_cell.length_c   1.000
_cell.angle_alpha   90.00
_cell.angle_beta   90.00
_cell.angle_gamma   90.00
#
_symmetry.space_group_name_H-M   'P 1'
#
loop_
_entity.id
_entity.type
_entity.pdbx_description
1 polymer ?
#
loop_
_entity_poly.entity_id
_entity_poly.type
_entity_poly.pdbx_seq_one_letter_code
_entity_poly.pdbx_strand_id
1 'polypeptide(L)'
;MIPKRAAGSVSSRIPAATAGIVRHHKLEGIRPNVGASEACLTIRRPTFVDPVRLTKRHYASESKSARRPHFDKILIANRGEIACRVIRTARKLGIKTVAVYSEVDRNSLHVQLADEAYCIGPAPSAESYLRMDKIIDVCRRSGAQVLLFARYGFLSENAVFSETLAKEGIVFIGPPAQAIVSMGSKSESKNIMSAAGVPCVPGYHGDTQAPEFLFEEATRIGFPVLIKAIHGGGGKGMRTVTTPTFAAFQEALSSAQRESLKAFGNDTVLVEKYIERPRHVEVQVFADTRGGVVSLWERDCSVQRRNQKIIEEAPAPGLSPELRADLSAKAIAAAKAVNYVGAGTVEFIFDNDTEKFYFMEMNTRLQVEHPVTEMVTGLDLVEWQLEVAAGNPLPLAQSSIPLVGHAFEARIYAENPRNNFLPDSGPLLHLSTPTPTHIFATPFPPIPPSSGASALSDLTPSLAAHDAAAVLPAVRLEQGFGQGSQIGVFYDPMIAKLVVHGRDRTEALRLLRKALDEYHVVGVSTNVEFLRTLAGNKSFINEEVETGFIPKHFDELFPPIPPPSPELLAQAALFVVLRDHPITSPTMQSPWTSLTSRRFGGDVYERTITLQEESAAPDSAPVTVEVKSAGPSHFDVTVRTARGETAFKSVAAQLISPTTLSSTLNDAYTRVTVVAQPPAATVPATSAPNTMERIHLFGAGGTKTTLVVPSPKWLLALSEDILGASKGALRAPMPSLVVEVRVKLGERVEKGQAVVVLESMKTETVLRADVVGVVKAVGCKNGEMVEEGRELVEIEEDSDAA
;
A
#
# COMPACT_ATOMS: atom_id res chain seq x y z
N MET A 1 53.90 41.38 4.97
CA MET A 1 55.36 41.11 4.99
C MET A 1 55.60 39.60 4.91
N ILE A 2 56.83 39.19 4.68
CA ILE A 2 57.33 37.83 4.34
C ILE A 2 58.62 37.63 5.18
N PRO A 3 59.05 36.43 5.66
CA PRO A 3 58.36 35.14 5.94
C PRO A 3 59.02 34.24 7.07
N LYS A 4 58.75 32.91 7.05
CA LYS A 4 59.66 31.74 7.31
C LYS A 4 59.99 31.17 8.73
N ARG A 5 59.68 29.86 8.87
CA ARG A 5 60.52 28.66 9.23
C ARG A 5 61.32 28.55 10.55
N ALA A 6 61.15 27.43 11.27
CA ALA A 6 62.09 26.28 11.44
C ALA A 6 61.60 25.37 12.61
N ALA A 7 61.80 24.05 12.77
CA ALA A 7 62.42 22.90 12.04
C ALA A 7 63.57 22.19 12.83
N GLY A 8 63.46 20.86 13.00
CA GLY A 8 64.37 19.97 13.78
C GLY A 8 63.68 19.41 15.04
N SER A 9 63.50 18.12 15.35
CA SER A 9 64.07 16.80 14.95
C SER A 9 65.28 16.29 15.76
N VAL A 10 65.44 14.94 15.81
CA VAL A 10 66.58 14.11 16.31
C VAL A 10 66.33 13.20 17.56
N SER A 11 66.03 11.92 17.27
CA SER A 11 66.72 10.70 17.78
C SER A 11 66.54 10.11 19.21
N SER A 12 65.81 8.98 19.25
CA SER A 12 66.28 7.64 19.71
C SER A 12 66.22 7.15 21.18
N ARG A 13 66.08 5.80 21.25
CA ARG A 13 66.48 4.80 22.27
C ARG A 13 65.38 4.14 23.12
N ILE A 14 65.37 2.81 23.02
CA ILE A 14 64.73 1.81 23.89
C ILE A 14 65.71 1.48 25.02
N PRO A 15 65.21 1.10 26.21
CA PRO A 15 65.78 -0.05 26.93
C PRO A 15 64.70 -1.10 27.28
N ALA A 16 65.12 -2.34 27.54
CA ALA A 16 64.24 -3.47 27.86
C ALA A 16 64.83 -4.35 28.98
N ALA A 17 63.97 -5.00 29.79
CA ALA A 17 64.28 -6.21 30.57
C ALA A 17 63.02 -6.76 31.30
N THR A 18 62.94 -7.97 31.88
CA THR A 18 63.41 -9.36 31.53
C THR A 18 62.83 -10.35 32.58
N ALA A 19 62.58 -11.62 32.20
CA ALA A 19 62.28 -12.83 33.03
C ALA A 19 60.88 -12.92 33.72
N GLY A 20 60.32 -14.13 33.96
CA GLY A 20 60.68 -15.49 33.52
C GLY A 20 60.09 -16.64 34.39
N ILE A 21 60.27 -17.92 33.98
CA ILE A 21 60.18 -19.18 34.79
C ILE A 21 58.73 -19.67 35.19
N VAL A 22 58.26 -20.95 35.08
CA VAL A 22 58.78 -22.23 34.49
C VAL A 22 57.73 -23.41 34.44
N ARG A 23 57.80 -24.33 33.44
CA ARG A 23 57.37 -25.80 33.37
C ARG A 23 55.90 -26.26 33.68
N HIS A 24 55.37 -27.45 33.31
CA HIS A 24 55.67 -28.54 32.31
C HIS A 24 54.46 -29.49 32.01
N HIS A 25 54.66 -30.51 31.15
CA HIS A 25 53.77 -31.61 30.65
C HIS A 25 52.92 -31.25 29.40
N LYS A 26 53.01 -31.89 28.20
CA LYS A 26 53.53 -33.19 27.67
C LYS A 26 52.58 -34.39 27.92
N LEU A 27 52.20 -35.25 26.97
CA LEU A 27 52.66 -35.64 25.60
C LEU A 27 51.55 -35.38 24.52
N GLU A 28 51.60 -35.70 23.21
CA GLU A 28 52.62 -36.31 22.30
C GLU A 28 52.71 -35.50 20.95
N GLY A 29 52.61 -35.92 19.67
CA GLY A 29 52.42 -37.18 18.88
C GLY A 29 51.28 -37.07 17.84
N ILE A 30 51.33 -37.50 16.56
CA ILE A 30 52.40 -37.94 15.60
C ILE A 30 52.10 -37.31 14.21
N ARG A 31 53.13 -37.04 13.37
CA ARG A 31 53.03 -36.65 11.92
C ARG A 31 53.73 -37.70 11.03
N PRO A 32 53.56 -37.67 9.68
CA PRO A 32 54.61 -37.05 8.81
C PRO A 32 54.05 -36.30 7.55
N ASN A 33 54.57 -35.11 7.19
CA ASN A 33 55.51 -34.79 6.07
C ASN A 33 54.86 -34.75 4.65
N VAL A 34 55.32 -34.00 3.63
CA VAL A 34 56.52 -33.13 3.40
C VAL A 34 56.05 -31.74 2.86
N GLY A 35 56.94 -30.73 2.80
CA GLY A 35 56.69 -29.39 2.21
C GLY A 35 56.59 -29.36 0.67
N ALA A 36 56.88 -28.26 -0.04
CA ALA A 36 57.44 -26.97 0.39
C ALA A 36 56.97 -25.81 -0.53
N SER A 37 57.42 -24.57 -0.26
CA SER A 37 57.10 -23.37 -1.05
C SER A 37 57.90 -23.26 -2.34
N GLU A 38 57.31 -22.69 -3.39
CA GLU A 38 57.69 -21.37 -3.95
C GLU A 38 56.77 -20.94 -5.10
N ALA A 39 56.87 -19.69 -5.54
CA ALA A 39 56.08 -19.13 -6.63
C ALA A 39 56.98 -18.43 -7.66
N CYS A 40 56.76 -18.68 -8.96
CA CYS A 40 57.23 -17.79 -10.02
C CYS A 40 56.36 -17.90 -11.28
N LEU A 41 56.58 -17.00 -12.24
CA LEU A 41 55.72 -16.75 -13.39
C LEU A 41 56.31 -17.28 -14.72
N THR A 42 55.42 -17.39 -15.72
CA THR A 42 55.66 -17.17 -17.17
C THR A 42 56.33 -18.23 -18.11
N ILE A 43 55.62 -18.42 -19.25
CA ILE A 43 56.09 -18.42 -20.66
C ILE A 43 56.25 -19.73 -21.49
N ARG A 44 55.32 -19.89 -22.46
CA ARG A 44 55.39 -20.44 -23.85
C ARG A 44 56.05 -21.81 -24.16
N ARG A 45 55.33 -22.68 -24.90
CA ARG A 45 55.44 -22.92 -26.38
C ARG A 45 54.37 -23.93 -26.92
N PRO A 46 54.19 -24.14 -28.26
CA PRO A 46 52.97 -24.74 -28.84
C PRO A 46 53.16 -25.98 -29.79
N THR A 47 52.04 -26.39 -30.42
CA THR A 47 51.84 -27.19 -31.68
C THR A 47 52.19 -28.69 -31.76
N PHE A 48 51.17 -29.54 -32.04
CA PHE A 48 51.07 -30.42 -33.24
C PHE A 48 49.60 -30.91 -33.46
N VAL A 49 49.29 -31.64 -34.56
CA VAL A 49 47.91 -31.83 -35.11
C VAL A 49 47.67 -33.23 -35.75
N ASP A 50 46.53 -33.88 -35.42
CA ASP A 50 45.58 -34.81 -36.14
C ASP A 50 46.03 -35.73 -37.33
N PRO A 51 45.15 -36.55 -38.01
CA PRO A 51 43.76 -37.01 -37.75
C PRO A 51 43.50 -38.56 -37.88
N VAL A 52 42.27 -39.04 -37.60
CA VAL A 52 41.32 -39.65 -38.59
C VAL A 52 40.05 -40.29 -37.97
N ARG A 53 38.90 -39.85 -38.50
CA ARG A 53 37.49 -40.34 -38.46
C ARG A 53 37.11 -41.63 -37.70
N LEU A 54 35.97 -41.52 -36.98
CA LEU A 54 34.79 -42.36 -37.24
C LEU A 54 33.47 -41.58 -37.01
N THR A 55 32.44 -41.93 -37.78
CA THR A 55 31.20 -41.18 -38.10
C THR A 55 30.35 -40.65 -36.95
N LYS A 56 29.93 -39.37 -37.03
CA LYS A 56 28.66 -38.90 -36.44
C LYS A 56 27.49 -39.22 -37.39
N ARG A 57 26.39 -39.79 -36.88
CA ARG A 57 25.09 -39.74 -37.56
C ARG A 57 24.36 -38.45 -37.15
N HIS A 58 23.87 -37.70 -38.13
CA HIS A 58 22.91 -36.63 -37.85
C HIS A 58 21.54 -37.24 -37.54
N TYR A 59 21.07 -37.08 -36.30
CA TYR A 59 19.65 -36.90 -36.07
C TYR A 59 19.38 -35.39 -36.11
N ALA A 60 18.56 -34.94 -37.07
CA ALA A 60 18.02 -33.60 -37.05
C ALA A 60 16.84 -33.58 -36.06
N SER A 61 17.10 -33.20 -34.81
CA SER A 61 16.03 -32.78 -33.90
C SER A 61 15.58 -31.38 -34.30
N GLU A 62 14.27 -31.16 -34.37
CA GLU A 62 13.66 -29.93 -34.89
C GLU A 62 14.09 -28.68 -34.10
N SER A 63 14.10 -27.53 -34.78
CA SER A 63 14.60 -26.28 -34.23
C SER A 63 13.65 -25.74 -33.16
N LYS A 64 13.99 -25.97 -31.88
CA LYS A 64 13.56 -25.08 -30.80
C LYS A 64 13.98 -23.66 -31.18
N SER A 65 13.01 -22.78 -31.42
CA SER A 65 13.30 -21.41 -31.83
C SER A 65 14.20 -20.73 -30.80
N ALA A 66 15.23 -20.01 -31.25
CA ALA A 66 16.19 -19.38 -30.36
C ALA A 66 15.50 -18.29 -29.52
N ARG A 67 15.21 -18.60 -28.25
CA ARG A 67 14.75 -17.64 -27.24
C ARG A 67 15.82 -16.55 -27.15
N ARG A 68 15.43 -15.29 -27.36
CA ARG A 68 16.32 -14.14 -27.25
C ARG A 68 16.77 -13.99 -25.79
N PRO A 69 18.01 -13.55 -25.55
CA PRO A 69 18.47 -13.28 -24.19
C PRO A 69 17.64 -12.14 -23.56
N HIS A 70 17.51 -12.17 -22.23
CA HIS A 70 16.96 -11.06 -21.47
C HIS A 70 17.88 -9.84 -21.51
N PHE A 71 17.32 -8.69 -21.16
CA PHE A 71 18.06 -7.42 -21.05
C PHE A 71 19.03 -7.42 -19.87
N ASP A 72 20.17 -6.74 -20.00
CA ASP A 72 21.19 -6.66 -18.94
C ASP A 72 20.77 -5.72 -17.80
N LYS A 73 20.04 -4.64 -18.14
CA LYS A 73 19.66 -3.55 -17.23
C LYS A 73 18.31 -2.93 -17.62
N ILE A 74 17.39 -2.87 -16.67
CA ILE A 74 16.10 -2.17 -16.78
C ILE A 74 16.05 -0.92 -15.89
N LEU A 75 15.40 0.14 -16.37
CA LEU A 75 14.95 1.26 -15.54
C LEU A 75 13.48 1.09 -15.17
N ILE A 76 13.16 1.38 -13.90
CA ILE A 76 11.85 1.21 -13.29
C ILE A 76 11.29 2.60 -12.98
N ALA A 77 10.44 3.10 -13.88
CA ALA A 77 9.92 4.47 -13.81
C ALA A 77 8.70 4.61 -12.87
N ASN A 78 8.77 4.08 -11.64
CA ASN A 78 7.70 4.19 -10.65
C ASN A 78 8.27 4.08 -9.21
N ARG A 79 7.41 4.17 -8.20
CA ARG A 79 7.74 4.13 -6.77
C ARG A 79 7.04 2.98 -6.03
N GLY A 80 7.26 2.90 -4.72
CA GLY A 80 6.42 2.13 -3.80
C GLY A 80 6.43 0.63 -4.01
N GLU A 81 5.30 -0.01 -3.71
CA GLU A 81 5.11 -1.45 -3.73
C GLU A 81 5.28 -2.05 -5.12
N ILE A 82 4.89 -1.32 -6.18
CA ILE A 82 4.98 -1.81 -7.55
C ILE A 82 6.40 -1.80 -8.10
N ALA A 83 7.21 -0.80 -7.73
CA ALA A 83 8.63 -0.81 -7.99
C ALA A 83 9.32 -1.97 -7.24
N CYS A 84 8.97 -2.21 -5.97
CA CYS A 84 9.43 -3.38 -5.21
C CYS A 84 9.04 -4.72 -5.89
N ARG A 85 7.78 -4.87 -6.33
CA ARG A 85 7.25 -6.04 -7.05
C ARG A 85 8.05 -6.34 -8.33
N VAL A 86 8.43 -5.31 -9.07
CA VAL A 86 9.26 -5.44 -10.29
C VAL A 86 10.70 -5.86 -9.94
N ILE A 87 11.35 -5.17 -8.99
CA ILE A 87 12.73 -5.46 -8.59
C ILE A 87 12.88 -6.92 -8.14
N ARG A 88 11.87 -7.45 -7.43
CA ARG A 88 11.79 -8.87 -7.03
C ARG A 88 11.94 -9.82 -8.24
N THR A 89 11.18 -9.64 -9.32
CA THR A 89 11.29 -10.50 -10.52
C THR A 89 12.55 -10.21 -11.35
N ALA A 90 12.96 -8.95 -11.49
CA ALA A 90 14.20 -8.63 -12.21
C ALA A 90 15.41 -9.31 -11.55
N ARG A 91 15.50 -9.28 -10.22
CA ARG A 91 16.52 -9.99 -9.44
C ARG A 91 16.43 -11.52 -9.56
N LYS A 92 15.21 -12.10 -9.57
CA LYS A 92 14.96 -13.53 -9.85
C LYS A 92 15.52 -13.96 -11.22
N LEU A 93 15.48 -13.06 -12.22
CA LEU A 93 15.99 -13.28 -13.58
C LEU A 93 17.46 -12.86 -13.78
N GLY A 94 18.14 -12.32 -12.76
CA GLY A 94 19.52 -11.84 -12.83
C GLY A 94 19.71 -10.49 -13.55
N ILE A 95 18.63 -9.77 -13.82
CA ILE A 95 18.61 -8.48 -14.54
C ILE A 95 18.94 -7.34 -13.56
N LYS A 96 19.81 -6.40 -13.95
CA LYS A 96 20.14 -5.22 -13.12
C LYS A 96 19.02 -4.20 -13.10
N THR A 97 18.80 -3.58 -11.95
CA THR A 97 17.66 -2.69 -11.69
C THR A 97 18.10 -1.25 -11.40
N VAL A 98 17.49 -0.30 -12.10
CA VAL A 98 17.63 1.14 -11.85
C VAL A 98 16.30 1.71 -11.38
N ALA A 99 16.26 2.32 -10.20
CA ALA A 99 15.10 3.05 -9.69
C ALA A 99 15.23 4.57 -9.91
N VAL A 100 14.08 5.25 -9.92
CA VAL A 100 13.99 6.71 -9.82
C VAL A 100 13.25 7.12 -8.55
N TYR A 101 13.63 8.26 -7.96
CA TYR A 101 13.03 8.75 -6.72
C TYR A 101 12.89 10.28 -6.69
N SER A 102 11.82 10.77 -6.08
CA SER A 102 11.70 12.18 -5.67
C SER A 102 12.47 12.43 -4.36
N GLU A 103 12.74 13.68 -4.02
CA GLU A 103 13.50 14.03 -2.81
C GLU A 103 12.95 13.44 -1.51
N VAL A 104 11.62 13.26 -1.39
CA VAL A 104 10.95 12.61 -0.25
C VAL A 104 11.02 11.07 -0.31
N ASP A 105 11.12 10.48 -1.51
CA ASP A 105 11.25 9.04 -1.71
C ASP A 105 12.67 8.50 -1.48
N ARG A 106 13.63 9.36 -1.10
CA ARG A 106 15.05 9.01 -0.90
C ARG A 106 15.29 7.78 -0.01
N ASN A 107 14.42 7.57 0.99
CA ASN A 107 14.53 6.48 1.95
C ASN A 107 13.53 5.33 1.67
N SER A 108 12.71 5.43 0.62
CA SER A 108 11.64 4.45 0.30
C SER A 108 12.21 3.08 -0.08
N LEU A 109 11.42 2.01 0.17
CA LEU A 109 11.88 0.63 0.04
C LEU A 109 12.37 0.27 -1.37
N HIS A 110 11.79 0.86 -2.42
CA HIS A 110 12.21 0.61 -3.80
C HIS A 110 13.60 1.17 -4.13
N VAL A 111 14.01 2.26 -3.47
CA VAL A 111 15.36 2.84 -3.57
C VAL A 111 16.38 1.93 -2.88
N GLN A 112 16.03 1.38 -1.71
CA GLN A 112 16.89 0.45 -0.97
C GLN A 112 17.02 -0.93 -1.65
N LEU A 113 16.02 -1.32 -2.45
CA LEU A 113 16.01 -2.61 -3.14
C LEU A 113 16.70 -2.61 -4.51
N ALA A 114 16.82 -1.46 -5.19
CA ALA A 114 17.42 -1.36 -6.52
C ALA A 114 18.95 -1.40 -6.49
N ASP A 115 19.57 -1.76 -7.61
CA ASP A 115 21.04 -1.84 -7.72
C ASP A 115 21.67 -0.46 -8.05
N GLU A 116 20.90 0.42 -8.70
CA GLU A 116 21.19 1.86 -8.86
C GLU A 116 19.91 2.68 -8.59
N ALA A 117 20.05 3.92 -8.11
CA ALA A 117 18.92 4.83 -7.90
C ALA A 117 19.28 6.29 -8.22
N TYR A 118 18.38 7.00 -8.92
CA TYR A 118 18.61 8.38 -9.37
C TYR A 118 17.50 9.33 -8.95
N CYS A 119 17.86 10.50 -8.41
CA CYS A 119 16.91 11.54 -8.02
C CYS A 119 16.34 12.26 -9.26
N ILE A 120 15.01 12.39 -9.32
CA ILE A 120 14.28 13.10 -10.40
C ILE A 120 13.62 14.41 -9.94
N GLY A 121 13.95 14.90 -8.73
CA GLY A 121 13.58 16.25 -8.26
C GLY A 121 12.56 16.25 -7.12
N PRO A 122 11.78 17.34 -6.96
CA PRO A 122 11.01 17.60 -5.74
C PRO A 122 9.78 16.67 -5.58
N ALA A 123 9.14 16.75 -4.43
CA ALA A 123 8.03 15.88 -4.04
C ALA A 123 6.82 15.82 -5.00
N PRO A 124 6.37 16.93 -5.64
CA PRO A 124 5.21 16.87 -6.54
C PRO A 124 5.43 15.92 -7.73
N SER A 125 4.46 15.04 -7.98
CA SER A 125 4.49 14.08 -9.10
C SER A 125 4.61 14.76 -10.46
N ALA A 126 3.97 15.92 -10.65
CA ALA A 126 4.03 16.76 -11.84
C ALA A 126 5.45 17.23 -12.19
N GLU A 127 6.31 17.39 -11.19
CA GLU A 127 7.69 17.86 -11.35
C GLU A 127 8.72 16.73 -11.32
N SER A 128 8.32 15.54 -10.85
CA SER A 128 9.17 14.34 -10.73
C SER A 128 8.72 13.25 -11.72
N TYR A 129 7.89 12.30 -11.28
CA TYR A 129 7.54 11.08 -12.03
C TYR A 129 6.74 11.31 -13.33
N LEU A 130 6.15 12.49 -13.54
CA LEU A 130 5.49 12.88 -14.80
C LEU A 130 6.43 13.59 -15.80
N ARG A 131 7.67 13.91 -15.43
CA ARG A 131 8.62 14.61 -16.31
C ARG A 131 9.39 13.64 -17.21
N MET A 132 8.82 13.40 -18.39
CA MET A 132 9.42 12.62 -19.48
C MET A 132 10.91 12.91 -19.68
N ASP A 133 11.28 14.19 -19.78
CA ASP A 133 12.65 14.66 -20.04
C ASP A 133 13.67 14.10 -19.03
N LYS A 134 13.31 14.12 -17.75
CA LYS A 134 14.17 13.67 -16.65
C LYS A 134 14.34 12.16 -16.66
N ILE A 135 13.27 11.43 -16.97
CA ILE A 135 13.29 9.97 -17.02
C ILE A 135 14.16 9.50 -18.20
N ILE A 136 14.08 10.18 -19.35
CA ILE A 136 14.93 9.92 -20.53
C ILE A 136 16.40 10.25 -20.24
N ASP A 137 16.71 11.35 -19.54
CA ASP A 137 18.08 11.66 -19.07
C ASP A 137 18.64 10.54 -18.17
N VAL A 138 17.87 10.04 -17.21
CA VAL A 138 18.32 8.93 -16.34
C VAL A 138 18.52 7.63 -17.13
N CYS A 139 17.67 7.30 -18.12
CA CYS A 139 17.92 6.18 -19.03
C CYS A 139 19.26 6.31 -19.76
N ARG A 140 19.53 7.46 -20.39
CA ARG A 140 20.78 7.75 -21.10
C ARG A 140 22.01 7.67 -20.17
N ARG A 141 21.91 8.18 -18.94
CA ARG A 141 23.01 8.22 -17.96
C ARG A 141 23.29 6.86 -17.29
N SER A 142 22.25 6.09 -17.00
CA SER A 142 22.39 4.75 -16.42
C SER A 142 22.75 3.68 -17.45
N GLY A 143 22.56 3.95 -18.74
CA GLY A 143 22.74 2.95 -19.80
C GLY A 143 21.71 1.82 -19.73
N ALA A 144 20.51 2.11 -19.23
CA ALA A 144 19.41 1.15 -19.22
C ALA A 144 18.92 0.92 -20.67
N GLN A 145 19.03 -0.31 -21.15
CA GLN A 145 18.61 -0.73 -22.50
C GLN A 145 17.09 -0.63 -22.68
N VAL A 146 16.36 -0.66 -21.56
CA VAL A 146 14.91 -0.84 -21.49
C VAL A 146 14.35 0.02 -20.36
N LEU A 147 13.24 0.68 -20.64
CA LEU A 147 12.41 1.34 -19.65
C LEU A 147 11.16 0.50 -19.40
N LEU A 148 11.06 -0.05 -18.20
CA LEU A 148 9.81 -0.56 -17.67
C LEU A 148 9.13 0.56 -16.88
N PHE A 149 8.06 1.12 -17.43
CA PHE A 149 7.10 1.80 -16.57
C PHE A 149 6.52 0.72 -15.67
N ALA A 150 6.50 0.92 -14.36
CA ALA A 150 5.99 -0.10 -13.45
C ALA A 150 4.46 -0.11 -13.45
N ARG A 151 3.91 -0.49 -14.61
CA ARG A 151 2.55 -0.90 -14.93
C ARG A 151 1.50 0.20 -14.81
N TYR A 152 1.28 0.79 -13.63
CA TYR A 152 0.13 1.66 -13.39
C TYR A 152 0.50 3.06 -12.90
N GLY A 153 -0.25 4.04 -13.40
CA GLY A 153 -0.13 5.45 -13.07
C GLY A 153 0.98 6.19 -13.82
N PHE A 154 1.04 7.49 -13.56
CA PHE A 154 2.02 8.43 -14.13
C PHE A 154 2.01 8.45 -15.68
N LEU A 155 2.99 7.84 -16.35
CA LEU A 155 3.12 7.86 -17.82
C LEU A 155 2.85 6.49 -18.47
N SER A 156 2.35 5.49 -17.73
CA SER A 156 2.08 4.14 -18.27
C SER A 156 1.16 4.13 -19.48
N GLU A 157 0.20 5.06 -19.51
CA GLU A 157 -0.85 5.19 -20.54
C GLU A 157 -0.60 6.43 -21.42
N ASN A 158 0.65 6.90 -21.51
CA ASN A 158 1.01 8.06 -22.32
C ASN A 158 1.64 7.65 -23.66
N ALA A 159 0.84 7.70 -24.73
CA ALA A 159 1.27 7.33 -26.08
C ALA A 159 2.48 8.14 -26.59
N VAL A 160 2.52 9.46 -26.32
CA VAL A 160 3.63 10.34 -26.72
C VAL A 160 4.94 9.93 -26.06
N PHE A 161 4.89 9.49 -24.80
CA PHE A 161 6.06 8.97 -24.10
C PHE A 161 6.55 7.64 -24.70
N SER A 162 5.64 6.71 -24.99
CA SER A 162 5.95 5.43 -25.65
C SER A 162 6.62 5.63 -27.02
N GLU A 163 6.09 6.54 -27.85
CA GLU A 163 6.74 6.93 -29.11
C GLU A 163 8.14 7.55 -28.92
N THR A 164 8.32 8.37 -27.88
CA THR A 164 9.57 9.07 -27.64
C THR A 164 10.68 8.11 -27.22
N LEU A 165 10.36 7.10 -26.40
CA LEU A 165 11.29 6.01 -26.07
C LEU A 165 11.68 5.19 -27.31
N ALA A 166 10.72 4.87 -28.18
CA ALA A 166 10.99 4.17 -29.44
C ALA A 166 11.93 4.97 -30.36
N LYS A 167 11.81 6.31 -30.41
CA LYS A 167 12.71 7.21 -31.16
C LYS A 167 14.12 7.26 -30.58
N GLU A 168 14.26 7.09 -29.26
CA GLU A 168 15.54 6.96 -28.54
C GLU A 168 16.16 5.54 -28.59
N GLY A 169 15.46 4.56 -29.18
CA GLY A 169 15.89 3.16 -29.21
C GLY A 169 15.74 2.41 -27.88
N ILE A 170 15.03 2.97 -26.91
CA ILE A 170 14.77 2.36 -25.60
C ILE A 170 13.48 1.52 -25.72
N VAL A 171 13.55 0.24 -25.36
CA VAL A 171 12.33 -0.60 -25.37
C VAL A 171 11.41 -0.16 -24.23
N PHE A 172 10.18 0.21 -24.58
CA PHE A 172 9.08 0.43 -23.63
C PHE A 172 8.37 -0.90 -23.35
N ILE A 173 8.27 -1.30 -22.07
CA ILE A 173 7.52 -2.51 -21.69
C ILE A 173 6.04 -2.16 -21.43
N GLY A 174 5.25 -2.26 -22.50
CA GLY A 174 3.81 -2.04 -22.52
C GLY A 174 3.26 -2.22 -23.94
N PRO A 175 1.98 -1.89 -24.17
CA PRO A 175 1.40 -1.92 -25.51
C PRO A 175 1.95 -0.81 -26.43
N PRO A 176 1.78 -0.95 -27.76
CA PRO A 176 2.18 0.08 -28.71
C PRO A 176 1.35 1.35 -28.53
N ALA A 177 1.94 2.51 -28.83
CA ALA A 177 1.31 3.83 -28.70
C ALA A 177 -0.08 3.92 -29.37
N GLN A 178 -0.28 3.28 -30.54
CA GLN A 178 -1.57 3.24 -31.22
C GLN A 178 -2.68 2.57 -30.37
N ALA A 179 -2.38 1.46 -29.68
CA ALA A 179 -3.36 0.78 -28.84
C ALA A 179 -3.69 1.61 -27.58
N ILE A 180 -2.72 2.39 -27.07
CA ILE A 180 -2.93 3.36 -25.98
C ILE A 180 -3.87 4.49 -26.44
N VAL A 181 -3.64 5.08 -27.61
CA VAL A 181 -4.52 6.13 -28.17
C VAL A 181 -5.94 5.60 -28.36
N SER A 182 -6.09 4.50 -29.10
CA SER A 182 -7.41 4.00 -29.51
C SER A 182 -8.27 3.52 -28.33
N MET A 183 -7.67 3.08 -27.22
CA MET A 183 -8.39 2.74 -25.99
C MET A 183 -8.58 3.94 -25.03
N GLY A 184 -7.80 5.01 -25.16
CA GLY A 184 -7.92 6.21 -24.34
C GLY A 184 -9.18 7.06 -24.63
N SER A 185 -9.81 6.88 -25.79
CA SER A 185 -11.09 7.50 -26.14
C SER A 185 -12.26 6.51 -25.97
N LYS A 186 -13.30 6.91 -25.23
CA LYS A 186 -14.49 6.07 -24.99
C LYS A 186 -15.37 5.87 -26.22
N SER A 187 -15.32 6.78 -27.20
CA SER A 187 -16.06 6.62 -28.47
C SER A 187 -15.29 5.76 -29.46
N GLU A 188 -13.98 5.97 -29.61
CA GLU A 188 -13.13 5.15 -30.49
C GLU A 188 -13.07 3.70 -30.02
N SER A 189 -12.85 3.47 -28.72
CA SER A 189 -12.79 2.12 -28.16
C SER A 189 -14.11 1.36 -28.34
N LYS A 190 -15.26 1.97 -28.07
CA LYS A 190 -16.57 1.35 -28.32
C LYS A 190 -16.81 1.03 -29.79
N ASN A 191 -16.38 1.89 -30.72
CA ASN A 191 -16.50 1.62 -32.15
C ASN A 191 -15.66 0.39 -32.55
N ILE A 192 -14.42 0.30 -32.08
CA ILE A 192 -13.52 -0.85 -32.32
C ILE A 192 -14.09 -2.14 -31.70
N MET A 193 -14.55 -2.09 -30.45
CA MET A 193 -15.09 -3.26 -29.75
C MET A 193 -16.39 -3.75 -30.38
N SER A 194 -17.26 -2.83 -30.81
CA SER A 194 -18.50 -3.17 -31.52
C SER A 194 -18.20 -3.81 -32.89
N ALA A 195 -17.20 -3.31 -33.63
CA ALA A 195 -16.72 -3.93 -34.86
C ALA A 195 -16.04 -5.30 -34.63
N ALA A 196 -15.45 -5.53 -33.45
CA ALA A 196 -14.88 -6.80 -33.02
C ALA A 196 -15.92 -7.81 -32.50
N GLY A 197 -17.22 -7.46 -32.48
CA GLY A 197 -18.30 -8.32 -31.97
C GLY A 197 -18.37 -8.40 -30.44
N VAL A 198 -17.68 -7.50 -29.73
CA VAL A 198 -17.69 -7.42 -28.26
C VAL A 198 -18.90 -6.58 -27.83
N PRO A 199 -19.82 -7.11 -26.99
CA PRO A 199 -21.03 -6.40 -26.60
C PRO A 199 -20.68 -5.16 -25.76
N CYS A 200 -21.07 -3.97 -26.22
CA CYS A 200 -20.92 -2.72 -25.48
C CYS A 200 -22.24 -2.35 -24.78
N VAL A 201 -22.17 -1.55 -23.70
CA VAL A 201 -23.39 -1.02 -23.03
C VAL A 201 -24.23 -0.23 -24.04
N PRO A 202 -25.53 -0.53 -24.22
CA PRO A 202 -26.41 0.23 -25.12
C PRO A 202 -26.41 1.72 -24.77
N GLY A 203 -26.18 2.57 -25.77
CA GLY A 203 -26.01 4.00 -25.55
C GLY A 203 -25.79 4.80 -26.83
N TYR A 204 -25.93 6.12 -26.72
CA TYR A 204 -25.59 7.08 -27.75
C TYR A 204 -24.22 7.73 -27.46
N HIS A 205 -23.37 7.78 -28.49
CA HIS A 205 -22.01 8.34 -28.42
C HIS A 205 -21.59 8.97 -29.76
N GLY A 206 -22.55 9.58 -30.47
CA GLY A 206 -22.31 10.31 -31.72
C GLY A 206 -22.17 11.83 -31.51
N ASP A 207 -21.94 12.54 -32.63
CA ASP A 207 -21.56 13.95 -32.63
C ASP A 207 -22.72 14.92 -32.30
N THR A 208 -23.98 14.46 -32.32
CA THR A 208 -25.16 15.30 -32.07
C THR A 208 -25.39 15.51 -30.58
N GLN A 209 -24.84 16.59 -30.03
CA GLN A 209 -24.90 16.94 -28.60
C GLN A 209 -26.11 17.83 -28.22
N ALA A 210 -27.15 17.91 -29.06
CA ALA A 210 -28.35 18.72 -28.77
C ALA A 210 -29.15 18.09 -27.60
N PRO A 211 -29.53 18.84 -26.53
CA PRO A 211 -30.20 18.29 -25.35
C PRO A 211 -31.50 17.52 -25.65
N GLU A 212 -32.28 18.01 -26.62
CA GLU A 212 -33.55 17.43 -27.06
C GLU A 212 -33.30 16.07 -27.73
N PHE A 213 -32.32 16.00 -28.63
CA PHE A 213 -31.93 14.77 -29.31
C PHE A 213 -31.34 13.74 -28.34
N LEU A 214 -30.48 14.18 -27.41
CA LEU A 214 -29.93 13.32 -26.36
C LEU A 214 -31.03 12.76 -25.44
N PHE A 215 -32.12 13.49 -25.22
CA PHE A 215 -33.29 13.01 -24.47
C PHE A 215 -34.16 12.02 -25.28
N GLU A 216 -34.32 12.22 -26.59
CA GLU A 216 -34.96 11.23 -27.49
C GLU A 216 -34.19 9.91 -27.54
N GLU A 217 -32.85 9.97 -27.64
CA GLU A 217 -31.98 8.80 -27.57
C GLU A 217 -32.06 8.12 -26.19
N ALA A 218 -32.01 8.89 -25.09
CA ALA A 218 -32.21 8.36 -23.73
C ALA A 218 -33.56 7.64 -23.58
N THR A 219 -34.62 8.20 -24.16
CA THR A 219 -35.97 7.61 -24.17
C THR A 219 -36.02 6.31 -24.99
N ARG A 220 -35.25 6.22 -26.08
CA ARG A 220 -35.14 5.00 -26.90
C ARG A 220 -34.29 3.90 -26.23
N ILE A 221 -33.26 4.28 -25.48
CA ILE A 221 -32.44 3.36 -24.66
C ILE A 221 -33.26 2.80 -23.48
N GLY A 222 -34.13 3.63 -22.91
CA GLY A 222 -34.96 3.31 -21.75
C GLY A 222 -34.28 3.73 -20.44
N PHE A 223 -35.04 4.42 -19.59
CA PHE A 223 -34.60 4.84 -18.25
C PHE A 223 -34.58 3.64 -17.29
N PRO A 224 -33.66 3.60 -16.30
CA PRO A 224 -32.67 4.63 -15.96
C PRO A 224 -31.49 4.71 -16.95
N VAL A 225 -30.97 5.92 -17.15
CA VAL A 225 -29.80 6.19 -18.02
C VAL A 225 -28.65 6.85 -17.25
N LEU A 226 -27.45 6.80 -17.81
CA LEU A 226 -26.22 7.35 -17.25
C LEU A 226 -25.54 8.25 -18.28
N ILE A 227 -25.51 9.55 -18.00
CA ILE A 227 -24.74 10.52 -18.77
C ILE A 227 -23.28 10.44 -18.30
N LYS A 228 -22.32 10.38 -19.21
CA LYS A 228 -20.86 10.39 -18.92
C LYS A 228 -20.12 11.35 -19.84
N ALA A 229 -19.06 11.97 -19.35
CA ALA A 229 -18.06 12.62 -20.21
C ALA A 229 -17.35 11.60 -21.13
N ILE A 230 -17.08 11.96 -22.39
CA ILE A 230 -16.28 11.12 -23.31
C ILE A 230 -14.84 10.98 -22.79
N HIS A 231 -14.26 12.07 -22.28
CA HIS A 231 -12.89 12.10 -21.77
C HIS A 231 -12.84 11.88 -20.24
N GLY A 232 -11.76 11.28 -19.76
CA GLY A 232 -11.43 11.17 -18.32
C GLY A 232 -12.06 9.98 -17.58
N GLY A 233 -11.42 9.57 -16.49
CA GLY A 233 -11.78 8.41 -15.66
C GLY A 233 -12.17 8.75 -14.21
N GLY A 234 -12.39 7.71 -13.39
CA GLY A 234 -12.71 7.83 -11.97
C GLY A 234 -14.13 8.31 -11.64
N GLY A 235 -15.04 8.33 -12.62
CA GLY A 235 -16.45 8.71 -12.45
C GLY A 235 -16.73 10.21 -12.39
N LYS A 236 -15.74 11.07 -12.62
CA LYS A 236 -15.94 12.52 -12.80
C LYS A 236 -16.78 12.78 -14.04
N GLY A 237 -17.69 13.75 -13.96
CA GLY A 237 -18.60 14.11 -15.06
C GLY A 237 -19.61 13.02 -15.41
N MET A 238 -19.99 12.16 -14.45
CA MET A 238 -21.08 11.20 -14.61
C MET A 238 -22.33 11.61 -13.83
N ARG A 239 -23.53 11.38 -14.40
CA ARG A 239 -24.83 11.63 -13.75
C ARG A 239 -25.85 10.57 -14.16
N THR A 240 -26.42 9.86 -13.18
CA THR A 240 -27.55 8.96 -13.38
C THR A 240 -28.85 9.78 -13.47
N VAL A 241 -29.71 9.44 -14.43
CA VAL A 241 -31.06 10.01 -14.58
C VAL A 241 -32.06 8.87 -14.52
N THR A 242 -32.86 8.84 -13.45
CA THR A 242 -33.90 7.82 -13.23
C THR A 242 -35.28 8.30 -13.68
N THR A 243 -35.57 9.59 -13.54
CA THR A 243 -36.86 10.19 -13.92
C THR A 243 -36.90 10.49 -15.43
N PRO A 244 -37.89 9.97 -16.17
CA PRO A 244 -38.01 10.18 -17.63
C PRO A 244 -38.64 11.54 -17.96
N THR A 245 -38.02 12.64 -17.48
CA THR A 245 -38.48 14.02 -17.76
C THR A 245 -37.34 14.87 -18.31
N PHE A 246 -37.65 15.68 -19.32
CA PHE A 246 -36.67 16.52 -19.99
C PHE A 246 -35.95 17.47 -19.02
N ALA A 247 -36.67 18.05 -18.04
CA ALA A 247 -36.07 18.95 -17.05
C ALA A 247 -35.01 18.26 -16.18
N ALA A 248 -35.27 17.05 -15.68
CA ALA A 248 -34.30 16.29 -14.88
C ALA A 248 -33.09 15.86 -15.72
N PHE A 249 -33.32 15.47 -16.98
CA PHE A 249 -32.25 15.15 -17.91
C PHE A 249 -31.40 16.37 -18.27
N GLN A 250 -32.01 17.53 -18.51
CA GLN A 250 -31.33 18.78 -18.84
C GLN A 250 -30.50 19.32 -17.67
N GLU A 251 -30.98 19.20 -16.43
CA GLU A 251 -30.20 19.52 -15.22
C GLU A 251 -28.98 18.60 -15.08
N ALA A 252 -29.18 17.29 -15.21
CA ALA A 252 -28.10 16.29 -15.14
C ALA A 252 -27.05 16.50 -16.25
N LEU A 253 -27.50 16.74 -17.48
CA LEU A 253 -26.64 17.07 -18.63
C LEU A 253 -25.81 18.34 -18.35
N SER A 254 -26.47 19.43 -17.95
CA SER A 254 -25.81 20.71 -17.61
C SER A 254 -24.84 20.61 -16.42
N SER A 255 -25.03 19.62 -15.55
CA SER A 255 -24.15 19.30 -14.43
C SER A 255 -22.94 18.48 -14.89
N ALA A 256 -23.15 17.47 -15.72
CA ALA A 256 -22.09 16.63 -16.29
C ALA A 256 -21.15 17.43 -17.22
N GLN A 257 -21.71 18.22 -18.16
CA GLN A 257 -20.94 19.04 -19.09
C GLN A 257 -20.06 20.07 -18.36
N ARG A 258 -20.60 20.73 -17.33
CA ARG A 258 -19.88 21.74 -16.54
C ARG A 258 -18.72 21.13 -15.74
N GLU A 259 -18.91 19.92 -15.20
CA GLU A 259 -17.85 19.19 -14.52
C GLU A 259 -16.78 18.70 -15.50
N SER A 260 -17.19 18.18 -16.66
CA SER A 260 -16.30 17.72 -17.74
C SER A 260 -15.45 18.86 -18.30
N LEU A 261 -16.05 20.02 -18.58
CA LEU A 261 -15.35 21.21 -19.04
C LEU A 261 -14.32 21.70 -18.00
N LYS A 262 -14.68 21.69 -16.71
CA LYS A 262 -13.78 22.06 -15.61
C LYS A 262 -12.64 21.05 -15.38
N ALA A 263 -12.86 19.77 -15.64
CA ALA A 263 -11.89 18.69 -15.36
C ALA A 263 -11.00 18.33 -16.55
N PHE A 264 -11.52 18.42 -17.78
CA PHE A 264 -10.93 17.87 -19.00
C PHE A 264 -10.95 18.82 -20.21
N GLY A 265 -11.54 20.02 -20.07
CA GLY A 265 -11.59 21.02 -21.16
C GLY A 265 -12.50 20.66 -22.34
N ASN A 266 -13.36 19.65 -22.19
CA ASN A 266 -14.28 19.17 -23.22
C ASN A 266 -15.67 18.91 -22.58
N ASP A 267 -16.73 19.37 -23.24
CA ASP A 267 -18.14 19.29 -22.81
C ASP A 267 -18.94 18.17 -23.51
N THR A 268 -18.31 17.42 -24.43
CA THR A 268 -18.95 16.33 -25.18
C THR A 268 -19.24 15.14 -24.25
N VAL A 269 -20.50 14.69 -24.23
CA VAL A 269 -20.98 13.57 -23.42
C VAL A 269 -21.45 12.39 -24.27
N LEU A 270 -21.58 11.25 -23.61
CA LEU A 270 -22.26 10.05 -24.09
C LEU A 270 -23.38 9.67 -23.11
N VAL A 271 -24.42 8.99 -23.60
CA VAL A 271 -25.57 8.53 -22.81
C VAL A 271 -25.63 7.02 -22.88
N GLU A 272 -25.61 6.34 -21.74
CA GLU A 272 -25.69 4.87 -21.65
C GLU A 272 -26.93 4.43 -20.88
N LYS A 273 -27.36 3.18 -21.09
CA LYS A 273 -28.27 2.52 -20.13
C LYS A 273 -27.58 2.39 -18.78
N TYR A 274 -28.27 2.76 -17.70
CA TYR A 274 -27.81 2.45 -16.34
C TYR A 274 -28.19 1.01 -16.01
N ILE A 275 -27.23 0.25 -15.48
CA ILE A 275 -27.44 -1.13 -14.98
C ILE A 275 -27.63 -1.02 -13.47
N GLU A 276 -28.70 -1.62 -12.94
CA GLU A 276 -29.11 -1.41 -11.54
C GLU A 276 -28.31 -2.28 -10.55
N ARG A 277 -27.99 -3.52 -10.93
CA ARG A 277 -27.17 -4.45 -10.13
C ARG A 277 -25.86 -4.89 -10.82
N PRO A 278 -24.98 -3.94 -11.18
CA PRO A 278 -23.75 -4.25 -11.92
C PRO A 278 -22.67 -4.81 -10.99
N ARG A 279 -22.07 -5.92 -11.42
CA ARG A 279 -20.75 -6.39 -10.97
C ARG A 279 -19.67 -5.88 -11.91
N HIS A 280 -18.51 -5.55 -11.35
CA HIS A 280 -17.31 -5.21 -12.11
C HIS A 280 -16.48 -6.49 -12.25
N VAL A 281 -16.51 -7.09 -13.45
CA VAL A 281 -15.74 -8.30 -13.77
C VAL A 281 -14.74 -7.97 -14.87
N GLU A 282 -13.46 -8.24 -14.65
CA GLU A 282 -12.40 -7.86 -15.58
C GLU A 282 -11.53 -9.05 -15.98
N VAL A 283 -11.10 -9.10 -17.24
CA VAL A 283 -10.30 -10.22 -17.78
C VAL A 283 -8.86 -9.80 -17.96
N GLN A 284 -7.94 -10.57 -17.37
CA GLN A 284 -6.51 -10.41 -17.63
C GLN A 284 -6.19 -10.95 -19.02
N VAL A 285 -5.69 -10.10 -19.91
CA VAL A 285 -5.19 -10.52 -21.23
C VAL A 285 -3.68 -10.41 -21.30
N PHE A 286 -3.06 -11.27 -22.11
CA PHE A 286 -1.66 -11.21 -22.46
C PHE A 286 -1.47 -11.43 -23.95
N ALA A 287 -0.65 -10.60 -24.60
CA ALA A 287 -0.38 -10.67 -26.03
C ALA A 287 1.12 -10.57 -26.34
N ASP A 288 1.59 -11.24 -27.39
CA ASP A 288 2.98 -11.14 -27.88
C ASP A 288 3.10 -10.38 -29.21
N THR A 289 4.33 -10.02 -29.58
CA THR A 289 4.65 -9.29 -30.83
C THR A 289 4.48 -10.14 -32.11
N ARG A 290 3.87 -11.33 -32.02
CA ARG A 290 3.64 -12.27 -33.12
C ARG A 290 2.15 -12.55 -33.35
N GLY A 291 1.26 -11.89 -32.58
CA GLY A 291 -0.19 -12.08 -32.64
C GLY A 291 -0.72 -13.22 -31.79
N GLY A 292 0.12 -13.84 -30.95
CA GLY A 292 -0.34 -14.74 -29.89
C GLY A 292 -1.05 -13.94 -28.81
N VAL A 293 -2.27 -14.33 -28.44
CA VAL A 293 -3.08 -13.65 -27.41
C VAL A 293 -3.81 -14.70 -26.56
N VAL A 294 -3.74 -14.57 -25.24
CA VAL A 294 -4.38 -15.47 -24.26
C VAL A 294 -5.15 -14.69 -23.18
N SER A 295 -6.17 -15.33 -22.63
CA SER A 295 -6.84 -14.97 -21.39
C SER A 295 -6.16 -15.68 -20.21
N LEU A 296 -5.92 -14.94 -19.13
CA LEU A 296 -5.41 -15.43 -17.86
C LEU A 296 -6.52 -15.40 -16.79
N TRP A 297 -7.75 -15.70 -17.23
CA TRP A 297 -8.99 -15.70 -16.45
C TRP A 297 -9.41 -14.31 -15.94
N GLU A 298 -10.56 -14.28 -15.29
CA GLU A 298 -11.22 -13.09 -14.79
C GLU A 298 -11.01 -12.84 -13.29
N ARG A 299 -11.19 -11.57 -12.90
CA ARG A 299 -11.24 -11.10 -11.51
C ARG A 299 -12.58 -10.38 -11.28
N ASP A 300 -13.14 -10.51 -10.08
CA ASP A 300 -14.22 -9.65 -9.62
C ASP A 300 -13.64 -8.50 -8.79
N CYS A 301 -13.99 -7.27 -9.15
CA CYS A 301 -13.55 -6.02 -8.53
C CYS A 301 -14.75 -5.20 -8.02
N SER A 302 -15.91 -5.82 -7.81
CA SER A 302 -17.17 -5.13 -7.47
C SER A 302 -17.12 -4.42 -6.12
N VAL A 303 -16.24 -4.83 -5.20
CA VAL A 303 -16.10 -4.17 -3.89
C VAL A 303 -15.26 -2.89 -4.03
N GLN A 304 -15.94 -1.80 -4.43
CA GLN A 304 -15.35 -0.49 -4.67
C GLN A 304 -16.02 0.63 -3.87
N ARG A 305 -15.23 1.62 -3.42
CA ARG A 305 -15.69 2.85 -2.76
C ARG A 305 -15.48 4.02 -3.73
N ARG A 306 -16.54 4.71 -4.18
CA ARG A 306 -16.42 5.86 -5.11
C ARG A 306 -15.50 5.58 -6.34
N ASN A 307 -15.63 4.40 -6.95
CA ASN A 307 -14.81 3.90 -8.07
C ASN A 307 -13.33 3.58 -7.74
N GLN A 308 -12.95 3.57 -6.47
CA GLN A 308 -11.67 3.05 -5.95
C GLN A 308 -11.88 1.58 -5.57
N LYS A 309 -11.23 0.64 -6.25
CA LYS A 309 -11.28 -0.80 -5.92
C LYS A 309 -10.63 -1.04 -4.55
N ILE A 310 -11.22 -1.91 -3.71
CA ILE A 310 -10.84 -2.10 -2.29
C ILE A 310 -10.47 -3.56 -1.99
N ILE A 311 -11.30 -4.50 -2.44
CA ILE A 311 -11.07 -5.95 -2.39
C ILE A 311 -11.35 -6.52 -3.77
N GLU A 312 -10.47 -7.39 -4.22
CA GLU A 312 -10.53 -8.08 -5.51
C GLU A 312 -10.43 -9.59 -5.30
N GLU A 313 -11.13 -10.38 -6.12
CA GLU A 313 -11.08 -11.84 -6.03
C GLU A 313 -10.96 -12.52 -7.40
N ALA A 314 -10.33 -13.70 -7.42
CA ALA A 314 -10.17 -14.52 -8.61
C ALA A 314 -10.28 -16.02 -8.26
N PRO A 315 -11.00 -16.84 -9.06
CA PRO A 315 -11.91 -16.45 -10.14
C PRO A 315 -13.11 -15.64 -9.63
N ALA A 316 -13.93 -15.08 -10.53
CA ALA A 316 -15.15 -14.37 -10.15
C ALA A 316 -16.25 -15.35 -9.68
N PRO A 317 -16.92 -15.06 -8.55
CA PRO A 317 -17.96 -15.93 -7.98
C PRO A 317 -19.21 -16.06 -8.87
N GLY A 318 -19.98 -17.13 -8.69
CA GLY A 318 -21.22 -17.42 -9.42
C GLY A 318 -21.12 -17.66 -10.95
N LEU A 319 -19.99 -17.42 -11.63
CA LEU A 319 -19.90 -17.56 -13.09
C LEU A 319 -19.75 -19.02 -13.55
N SER A 320 -20.62 -19.44 -14.48
CA SER A 320 -20.55 -20.77 -15.11
C SER A 320 -19.30 -20.95 -15.99
N PRO A 321 -18.83 -22.19 -16.25
CA PRO A 321 -17.69 -22.44 -17.14
C PRO A 321 -17.91 -21.93 -18.58
N GLU A 322 -19.15 -21.94 -19.05
CA GLU A 322 -19.54 -21.48 -20.40
C GLU A 322 -19.49 -19.95 -20.50
N LEU A 323 -20.05 -19.24 -19.51
CA LEU A 323 -19.98 -17.78 -19.44
C LEU A 323 -18.53 -17.29 -19.29
N ARG A 324 -17.69 -18.01 -18.52
CA ARG A 324 -16.26 -17.73 -18.37
C ARG A 324 -15.47 -17.93 -19.67
N ALA A 325 -15.81 -18.95 -20.46
CA ALA A 325 -15.20 -19.20 -21.76
C ALA A 325 -15.58 -18.12 -22.80
N ASP A 326 -16.87 -17.74 -22.85
CA ASP A 326 -17.39 -16.66 -23.70
C ASP A 326 -16.80 -15.28 -23.33
N LEU A 327 -16.74 -14.95 -22.04
CA LEU A 327 -16.09 -13.74 -21.52
C LEU A 327 -14.60 -13.69 -21.92
N SER A 328 -13.88 -14.80 -21.78
CA SER A 328 -12.48 -14.90 -22.20
C SER A 328 -12.31 -14.80 -23.72
N ALA A 329 -13.21 -15.38 -24.51
CA ALA A 329 -13.21 -15.25 -25.97
C ALA A 329 -13.38 -13.79 -26.40
N LYS A 330 -14.31 -13.06 -25.77
CA LYS A 330 -14.55 -11.63 -26.00
C LYS A 330 -13.34 -10.77 -25.62
N ALA A 331 -12.68 -11.05 -24.50
CA ALA A 331 -11.46 -10.35 -24.11
C ALA A 331 -10.29 -10.60 -25.07
N ILE A 332 -10.14 -11.82 -25.57
CA ILE A 332 -9.13 -12.16 -26.61
C ILE A 332 -9.46 -11.47 -27.94
N ALA A 333 -10.74 -11.37 -28.32
CA ALA A 333 -11.18 -10.64 -29.51
C ALA A 333 -10.88 -9.13 -29.39
N ALA A 334 -11.20 -8.52 -28.25
CA ALA A 334 -10.87 -7.13 -27.91
C ALA A 334 -9.37 -6.83 -28.07
N ALA A 335 -8.51 -7.64 -27.45
CA ALA A 335 -7.06 -7.47 -27.51
C ALA A 335 -6.50 -7.68 -28.93
N LYS A 336 -7.08 -8.60 -29.73
CA LYS A 336 -6.69 -8.79 -31.13
C LYS A 336 -7.10 -7.60 -32.01
N ALA A 337 -8.29 -7.02 -31.80
CA ALA A 337 -8.79 -5.90 -32.61
C ALA A 337 -7.89 -4.65 -32.54
N VAL A 338 -7.22 -4.42 -31.41
CA VAL A 338 -6.30 -3.29 -31.20
C VAL A 338 -4.82 -3.61 -31.47
N ASN A 339 -4.51 -4.83 -31.92
CA ASN A 339 -3.13 -5.35 -32.03
C ASN A 339 -2.33 -5.18 -30.72
N TYR A 340 -2.93 -5.59 -29.60
CA TYR A 340 -2.36 -5.40 -28.27
C TYR A 340 -1.03 -6.16 -28.09
N VAL A 341 -0.15 -5.67 -27.20
CA VAL A 341 1.12 -6.31 -26.83
C VAL A 341 1.36 -6.15 -25.33
N GLY A 342 1.90 -7.19 -24.69
CA GLY A 342 2.15 -7.23 -23.26
C GLY A 342 0.90 -7.59 -22.45
N ALA A 343 0.86 -7.12 -21.21
CA ALA A 343 -0.21 -7.39 -20.26
C ALA A 343 -1.22 -6.22 -20.21
N GLY A 344 -2.49 -6.53 -20.42
CA GLY A 344 -3.60 -5.57 -20.38
C GLY A 344 -4.80 -6.12 -19.61
N THR A 345 -5.83 -5.31 -19.39
CA THR A 345 -7.06 -5.81 -18.75
C THR A 345 -8.29 -5.22 -19.44
N VAL A 346 -9.25 -6.09 -19.75
CA VAL A 346 -10.53 -5.72 -20.37
C VAL A 346 -11.58 -5.70 -19.27
N GLU A 347 -12.11 -4.52 -18.93
CA GLU A 347 -13.10 -4.34 -17.87
C GLU A 347 -14.52 -4.48 -18.45
N PHE A 348 -15.32 -5.35 -17.85
CA PHE A 348 -16.72 -5.57 -18.20
C PHE A 348 -17.63 -5.27 -17.01
N ILE A 349 -18.82 -4.75 -17.32
CA ILE A 349 -19.94 -4.75 -16.40
C ILE A 349 -20.74 -6.03 -16.65
N PHE A 350 -20.89 -6.86 -15.61
CA PHE A 350 -21.82 -7.98 -15.61
C PHE A 350 -23.14 -7.56 -14.94
N ASP A 351 -24.24 -7.73 -15.65
CA ASP A 351 -25.59 -7.50 -15.14
C ASP A 351 -26.12 -8.77 -14.45
N ASN A 352 -26.22 -8.73 -13.11
CA ASN A 352 -26.72 -9.85 -12.30
C ASN A 352 -28.15 -10.28 -12.66
N ASP A 353 -28.97 -9.40 -13.24
CA ASP A 353 -30.39 -9.66 -13.48
C ASP A 353 -30.66 -10.14 -14.92
N THR A 354 -29.69 -10.03 -15.83
CA THR A 354 -29.79 -10.54 -17.22
C THR A 354 -28.65 -11.45 -17.68
N GLU A 355 -27.69 -11.74 -16.79
CA GLU A 355 -26.47 -12.55 -17.01
C GLU A 355 -25.60 -12.07 -18.20
N LYS A 356 -25.66 -10.78 -18.54
CA LYS A 356 -24.95 -10.21 -19.70
C LYS A 356 -23.73 -9.41 -19.29
N PHE A 357 -22.63 -9.68 -20.00
CA PHE A 357 -21.42 -8.86 -19.98
C PHE A 357 -21.52 -7.73 -21.01
N TYR A 358 -21.10 -6.54 -20.59
CA TYR A 358 -20.97 -5.36 -21.42
C TYR A 358 -19.58 -4.75 -21.25
N PHE A 359 -18.85 -4.50 -22.33
CA PHE A 359 -17.56 -3.82 -22.31
C PHE A 359 -17.70 -2.41 -21.73
N MET A 360 -16.82 -2.07 -20.80
CA MET A 360 -16.72 -0.74 -20.19
C MET A 360 -15.50 0.02 -20.70
N GLU A 361 -14.29 -0.52 -20.48
CA GLU A 361 -13.01 0.04 -20.96
C GLU A 361 -11.92 -1.05 -21.06
N MET A 362 -10.81 -0.74 -21.73
CA MET A 362 -9.62 -1.59 -21.74
C MET A 362 -8.45 -0.82 -21.11
N ASN A 363 -8.10 -1.17 -19.89
CA ASN A 363 -6.94 -0.60 -19.22
C ASN A 363 -5.66 -1.12 -19.89
N THR A 364 -4.93 -0.22 -20.54
CA THR A 364 -3.81 -0.55 -21.45
C THR A 364 -2.50 -0.83 -20.73
N ARG A 365 -2.61 -1.52 -19.60
CA ARG A 365 -1.55 -1.78 -18.63
C ARG A 365 -1.90 -3.02 -17.81
N LEU A 366 -0.90 -3.52 -17.08
CA LEU A 366 -1.17 -4.49 -16.02
C LEU A 366 -1.79 -3.76 -14.81
N GLN A 367 -2.86 -4.33 -14.26
CA GLN A 367 -3.60 -3.77 -13.12
C GLN A 367 -2.83 -3.84 -11.80
N VAL A 368 -3.36 -3.17 -10.77
CA VAL A 368 -2.84 -3.24 -9.40
C VAL A 368 -3.05 -4.65 -8.85
N GLU A 369 -4.27 -5.13 -8.99
CA GLU A 369 -4.88 -6.40 -8.59
C GLU A 369 -4.41 -7.64 -9.39
N HIS A 370 -3.35 -7.53 -10.20
CA HIS A 370 -2.75 -8.67 -10.88
C HIS A 370 -2.28 -9.83 -9.97
N PRO A 371 -1.90 -9.66 -8.68
CA PRO A 371 -1.46 -10.77 -7.85
C PRO A 371 -2.50 -11.86 -7.61
N VAL A 372 -3.81 -11.58 -7.59
CA VAL A 372 -4.81 -12.67 -7.47
C VAL A 372 -4.78 -13.59 -8.69
N THR A 373 -4.61 -13.02 -9.89
CA THR A 373 -4.39 -13.80 -11.12
C THR A 373 -3.08 -14.58 -11.06
N GLU A 374 -1.99 -13.99 -10.54
CA GLU A 374 -0.74 -14.72 -10.33
C GLU A 374 -0.93 -15.93 -9.41
N MET A 375 -1.67 -15.79 -8.30
CA MET A 375 -1.89 -16.87 -7.34
C MET A 375 -2.71 -18.04 -7.91
N VAL A 376 -3.79 -17.78 -8.67
CA VAL A 376 -4.62 -18.87 -9.23
C VAL A 376 -4.05 -19.50 -10.51
N THR A 377 -3.12 -18.83 -11.19
CA THR A 377 -2.43 -19.37 -12.39
C THR A 377 -1.03 -19.93 -12.12
N GLY A 378 -0.39 -19.57 -10.99
CA GLY A 378 1.00 -19.93 -10.70
C GLY A 378 2.04 -19.19 -11.55
N LEU A 379 1.66 -18.09 -12.21
CA LEU A 379 2.49 -17.36 -13.18
C LEU A 379 3.03 -16.05 -12.61
N ASP A 380 4.17 -15.59 -13.13
CA ASP A 380 4.76 -14.28 -12.84
C ASP A 380 4.53 -13.34 -14.03
N LEU A 381 3.67 -12.34 -13.86
CA LEU A 381 3.28 -11.44 -14.95
C LEU A 381 4.29 -10.30 -15.16
N VAL A 382 5.29 -10.12 -14.29
CA VAL A 382 6.47 -9.28 -14.64
C VAL A 382 7.38 -10.07 -15.59
N GLU A 383 7.58 -11.36 -15.32
CA GLU A 383 8.44 -12.25 -16.11
C GLU A 383 7.93 -12.36 -17.55
N TRP A 384 6.62 -12.58 -17.74
CA TRP A 384 6.00 -12.59 -19.06
C TRP A 384 6.08 -11.23 -19.77
N GLN A 385 6.03 -10.11 -19.05
CA GLN A 385 6.19 -8.77 -19.63
C GLN A 385 7.62 -8.58 -20.17
N LEU A 386 8.63 -9.07 -19.45
CA LEU A 386 10.04 -9.03 -19.86
C LEU A 386 10.33 -9.97 -21.06
N GLU A 387 9.70 -11.14 -21.12
CA GLU A 387 9.79 -12.08 -22.25
C GLU A 387 9.21 -11.49 -23.55
N VAL A 388 7.98 -10.98 -23.50
CA VAL A 388 7.32 -10.39 -24.66
C VAL A 388 8.07 -9.15 -25.14
N ALA A 389 8.58 -8.30 -24.23
CA ALA A 389 9.40 -7.15 -24.59
C ALA A 389 10.71 -7.53 -25.31
N ALA A 390 11.31 -8.69 -24.99
CA ALA A 390 12.46 -9.21 -25.72
C ALA A 390 12.08 -9.72 -27.14
N GLY A 391 10.80 -9.93 -27.43
CA GLY A 391 10.28 -10.50 -28.67
C GLY A 391 10.21 -12.03 -28.67
N ASN A 392 10.20 -12.65 -27.48
CA ASN A 392 9.91 -14.07 -27.32
C ASN A 392 8.38 -14.31 -27.40
N PRO A 393 7.94 -15.50 -27.87
CA PRO A 393 6.52 -15.83 -27.89
C PRO A 393 5.98 -16.10 -26.48
N LEU A 394 4.65 -16.11 -26.31
CA LEU A 394 4.01 -16.49 -25.05
C LEU A 394 4.49 -17.88 -24.56
N PRO A 395 4.82 -18.06 -23.26
CA PRO A 395 5.35 -19.33 -22.75
C PRO A 395 4.36 -20.51 -22.72
N LEU A 396 3.05 -20.23 -22.69
CA LEU A 396 1.97 -21.24 -22.64
C LEU A 396 0.89 -20.91 -23.67
N ALA A 397 0.24 -21.96 -24.19
CA ALA A 397 -1.01 -21.86 -24.95
C ALA A 397 -2.22 -21.82 -24.00
N GLN A 398 -3.37 -21.34 -24.50
CA GLN A 398 -4.58 -21.12 -23.70
C GLN A 398 -5.01 -22.33 -22.85
N SER A 399 -5.09 -23.51 -23.46
CA SER A 399 -5.50 -24.76 -22.80
C SER A 399 -4.48 -25.36 -21.82
N SER A 400 -3.28 -24.77 -21.71
CA SER A 400 -2.28 -25.13 -20.69
C SER A 400 -2.18 -24.10 -19.55
N ILE A 401 -2.99 -23.03 -19.56
CA ILE A 401 -3.07 -22.06 -18.46
C ILE A 401 -3.99 -22.66 -17.38
N PRO A 402 -3.48 -22.92 -16.16
CA PRO A 402 -4.29 -23.51 -15.09
C PRO A 402 -5.21 -22.47 -14.44
N LEU A 403 -6.27 -22.95 -13.78
CA LEU A 403 -7.09 -22.20 -12.83
C LEU A 403 -7.20 -23.08 -11.58
N VAL A 404 -6.53 -22.69 -10.49
CA VAL A 404 -6.38 -23.53 -9.29
C VAL A 404 -6.69 -22.72 -8.03
N GLY A 405 -7.70 -23.18 -7.29
CA GLY A 405 -8.12 -22.57 -6.03
C GLY A 405 -8.79 -21.20 -6.20
N HIS A 406 -8.81 -20.42 -5.13
CA HIS A 406 -9.40 -19.07 -5.06
C HIS A 406 -8.44 -18.12 -4.35
N ALA A 407 -8.35 -16.88 -4.83
CA ALA A 407 -7.50 -15.84 -4.26
C ALA A 407 -8.29 -14.56 -3.97
N PHE A 408 -7.91 -13.87 -2.90
CA PHE A 408 -8.37 -12.51 -2.56
C PHE A 408 -7.17 -11.57 -2.45
N GLU A 409 -7.31 -10.33 -2.90
CA GLU A 409 -6.46 -9.19 -2.57
C GLU A 409 -7.27 -8.16 -1.78
N ALA A 410 -6.61 -7.50 -0.82
CA ALA A 410 -7.14 -6.38 -0.08
C ALA A 410 -6.12 -5.24 -0.07
N ARG A 411 -6.54 -4.06 -0.53
CA ARG A 411 -5.69 -2.87 -0.59
C ARG A 411 -5.67 -2.16 0.76
N ILE A 412 -4.50 -2.15 1.41
CA ILE A 412 -4.31 -1.47 2.70
C ILE A 412 -4.01 0.00 2.42
N TYR A 413 -4.96 0.88 2.68
CA TYR A 413 -4.83 2.34 2.48
C TYR A 413 -4.67 3.07 3.82
N ALA A 414 -3.84 4.11 3.83
CA ALA A 414 -3.82 5.17 4.84
C ALA A 414 -5.01 6.12 4.65
N GLU A 415 -6.21 5.61 4.94
CA GLU A 415 -7.48 6.37 4.98
C GLU A 415 -8.18 6.08 6.31
N ASN A 416 -9.00 7.02 6.79
CA ASN A 416 -9.87 6.84 7.95
C ASN A 416 -11.31 6.48 7.52
N PRO A 417 -11.76 5.21 7.62
CA PRO A 417 -13.06 4.80 7.08
C PRO A 417 -14.25 5.48 7.75
N ARG A 418 -14.20 5.66 9.08
CA ARG A 418 -15.27 6.32 9.85
C ARG A 418 -15.37 7.81 9.52
N ASN A 419 -14.24 8.48 9.29
CA ASN A 419 -14.20 9.85 8.78
C ASN A 419 -14.25 9.89 7.23
N ASN A 420 -15.31 9.31 6.65
CA ASN A 420 -15.66 9.40 5.22
C ASN A 420 -14.58 8.88 4.23
N PHE A 421 -13.66 8.02 4.70
CA PHE A 421 -12.46 7.57 3.99
C PHE A 421 -11.60 8.76 3.51
N LEU A 422 -11.33 9.70 4.42
CA LEU A 422 -10.34 10.75 4.18
C LEU A 422 -8.92 10.16 4.27
N PRO A 423 -8.02 10.47 3.31
CA PRO A 423 -6.60 10.09 3.40
C PRO A 423 -5.93 10.68 4.63
N ASP A 424 -5.00 9.92 5.20
CA ASP A 424 -4.20 10.27 6.37
C ASP A 424 -2.70 10.22 6.02
N SER A 425 -1.87 11.00 6.70
CA SER A 425 -0.45 11.16 6.37
C SER A 425 0.39 11.39 7.62
N GLY A 426 1.43 10.59 7.80
CA GLY A 426 2.28 10.61 8.99
C GLY A 426 3.29 9.47 9.02
N PRO A 427 4.07 9.34 10.10
CA PRO A 427 5.04 8.27 10.28
C PRO A 427 4.37 6.94 10.66
N LEU A 428 4.82 5.83 10.07
CA LEU A 428 4.43 4.47 10.48
C LEU A 428 5.15 4.05 11.76
N LEU A 429 4.69 4.53 12.91
CA LEU A 429 5.31 4.30 14.23
C LEU A 429 5.43 2.81 14.59
N HIS A 430 4.38 2.03 14.30
CA HIS A 430 4.44 0.57 14.38
C HIS A 430 3.77 -0.06 13.17
N LEU A 431 4.41 -1.11 12.63
CA LEU A 431 3.88 -1.92 11.55
C LEU A 431 4.21 -3.40 11.84
N SER A 432 3.20 -4.16 12.22
CA SER A 432 3.22 -5.63 12.23
C SER A 432 2.41 -6.14 11.05
N THR A 433 2.90 -7.16 10.36
CA THR A 433 2.25 -7.75 9.18
C THR A 433 2.17 -9.26 9.32
N PRO A 434 1.16 -9.93 8.75
CA PRO A 434 1.11 -11.38 8.66
C PRO A 434 2.37 -11.93 7.99
N THR A 435 2.85 -13.08 8.45
CA THR A 435 4.07 -13.70 7.90
C THR A 435 3.80 -14.22 6.49
N PRO A 436 4.45 -13.71 5.42
CA PRO A 436 4.19 -14.17 4.06
C PRO A 436 4.72 -15.58 3.85
N THR A 437 3.89 -16.49 3.34
CA THR A 437 4.28 -17.85 2.96
C THR A 437 5.23 -17.81 1.75
N HIS A 438 4.90 -16.97 0.76
CA HIS A 438 5.63 -16.89 -0.51
C HIS A 438 5.72 -15.44 -1.04
N ILE A 439 6.78 -15.14 -1.80
CA ILE A 439 6.99 -13.85 -2.49
C ILE A 439 6.40 -13.88 -3.91
N PHE A 440 6.38 -15.06 -4.54
CA PHE A 440 5.81 -15.33 -5.86
C PHE A 440 4.74 -16.42 -5.73
N ALA A 441 3.84 -16.53 -6.70
CA ALA A 441 2.95 -17.67 -6.78
C ALA A 441 3.73 -18.98 -7.00
N THR A 442 3.23 -20.08 -6.44
CA THR A 442 3.81 -21.41 -6.65
C THR A 442 3.47 -21.91 -8.05
N PRO A 443 4.46 -22.27 -8.89
CA PRO A 443 4.19 -22.68 -10.27
C PRO A 443 3.51 -24.05 -10.32
N PHE A 444 2.33 -24.10 -10.93
CA PHE A 444 1.63 -25.35 -11.19
C PHE A 444 2.21 -26.06 -12.42
N PRO A 445 2.20 -27.41 -12.47
CA PRO A 445 2.61 -28.14 -13.66
C PRO A 445 1.66 -27.84 -14.83
N PRO A 446 2.16 -27.52 -16.04
CA PRO A 446 1.30 -27.18 -17.17
C PRO A 446 0.50 -28.39 -17.63
N ILE A 447 -0.79 -28.18 -17.88
CA ILE A 447 -1.72 -29.24 -18.28
C ILE A 447 -1.44 -29.64 -19.74
N PRO A 448 -1.29 -30.95 -20.06
CA PRO A 448 -1.13 -31.40 -21.44
C PRO A 448 -2.37 -31.02 -22.28
N PRO A 449 -2.20 -30.43 -23.48
CA PRO A 449 -3.34 -30.04 -24.31
C PRO A 449 -4.15 -31.27 -24.73
N SER A 450 -5.48 -31.17 -24.63
CA SER A 450 -6.39 -32.25 -24.98
C SER A 450 -6.48 -32.43 -26.50
N SER A 451 -6.17 -33.63 -26.99
CA SER A 451 -6.07 -33.92 -28.42
C SER A 451 -7.46 -34.01 -29.08
N GLY A 452 -8.02 -32.85 -29.45
CA GLY A 452 -9.31 -32.73 -30.13
C GLY A 452 -10.17 -31.54 -29.73
N ALA A 453 -9.65 -30.59 -28.93
CA ALA A 453 -10.40 -29.41 -28.51
C ALA A 453 -10.77 -28.47 -29.67
N SER A 454 -11.83 -27.68 -29.47
CA SER A 454 -12.18 -26.51 -30.28
C SER A 454 -11.77 -25.25 -29.52
N ALA A 455 -11.75 -24.10 -30.20
CA ALA A 455 -11.34 -22.83 -29.59
C ALA A 455 -12.19 -22.41 -28.36
N LEU A 456 -13.41 -22.95 -28.18
CA LEU A 456 -14.18 -22.75 -26.94
C LEU A 456 -13.81 -23.76 -25.84
N SER A 457 -13.49 -25.02 -26.17
CA SER A 457 -13.04 -25.99 -25.15
C SER A 457 -11.58 -25.81 -24.74
N ASP A 458 -10.78 -25.05 -25.50
CA ASP A 458 -9.52 -24.46 -25.01
C ASP A 458 -9.75 -23.35 -23.94
N LEU A 459 -10.93 -22.72 -23.93
CA LEU A 459 -11.33 -21.65 -23.02
C LEU A 459 -12.22 -22.13 -21.86
N THR A 460 -12.75 -23.35 -21.93
CA THR A 460 -13.39 -24.01 -20.79
C THR A 460 -12.31 -24.45 -19.80
N PRO A 461 -12.34 -24.04 -18.51
CA PRO A 461 -11.39 -24.53 -17.53
C PRO A 461 -11.45 -26.06 -17.42
N SER A 462 -10.31 -26.74 -17.56
CA SER A 462 -10.24 -28.18 -17.34
C SER A 462 -10.40 -28.49 -15.85
N LEU A 463 -11.63 -28.74 -15.41
CA LEU A 463 -12.03 -28.95 -14.00
C LEU A 463 -11.15 -29.97 -13.23
N ALA A 464 -10.49 -30.90 -13.94
CA ALA A 464 -9.47 -31.80 -13.41
C ALA A 464 -8.32 -31.11 -12.65
N ALA A 465 -8.13 -29.79 -12.81
CA ALA A 465 -7.14 -29.00 -12.09
C ALA A 465 -7.45 -28.84 -10.57
N HIS A 466 -8.72 -28.90 -10.15
CA HIS A 466 -9.08 -28.76 -8.73
C HIS A 466 -8.70 -29.99 -7.90
N ASP A 467 -8.92 -31.21 -8.42
CA ASP A 467 -8.71 -32.45 -7.66
C ASP A 467 -7.25 -32.95 -7.65
N ALA A 468 -6.43 -32.50 -8.61
CA ALA A 468 -5.08 -33.04 -8.83
C ALA A 468 -3.96 -32.29 -8.10
N ALA A 469 -4.20 -31.04 -7.65
CA ALA A 469 -3.18 -30.19 -7.04
C ALA A 469 -3.42 -30.03 -5.53
N ALA A 470 -2.40 -30.35 -4.72
CA ALA A 470 -2.41 -30.07 -3.29
C ALA A 470 -2.23 -28.56 -3.03
N VAL A 471 -3.32 -27.80 -3.09
CA VAL A 471 -3.32 -26.36 -2.79
C VAL A 471 -3.01 -26.16 -1.31
N LEU A 472 -1.90 -25.48 -1.01
CA LEU A 472 -1.51 -25.12 0.34
C LEU A 472 -1.92 -23.65 0.62
N PRO A 473 -2.59 -23.37 1.75
CA PRO A 473 -2.85 -22.02 2.23
C PRO A 473 -1.63 -21.09 2.16
N ALA A 474 -1.74 -20.03 1.36
CA ALA A 474 -0.66 -19.08 1.12
C ALA A 474 -1.08 -17.64 1.43
N VAL A 475 -0.18 -16.90 2.08
CA VAL A 475 -0.25 -15.44 2.28
C VAL A 475 0.91 -14.79 1.54
N ARG A 476 0.65 -13.69 0.84
CA ARG A 476 1.63 -12.91 0.07
C ARG A 476 1.41 -11.42 0.34
N LEU A 477 2.51 -10.67 0.38
CA LEU A 477 2.48 -9.25 0.75
C LEU A 477 3.37 -8.41 -0.19
N GLU A 478 2.73 -7.52 -0.94
CA GLU A 478 3.40 -6.50 -1.75
C GLU A 478 3.29 -5.16 -1.00
N GLN A 479 4.38 -4.71 -0.36
CA GLN A 479 4.41 -3.48 0.44
C GLN A 479 5.48 -2.50 -0.09
N GLY A 480 5.16 -1.20 -0.06
CA GLY A 480 6.08 -0.12 -0.45
C GLY A 480 6.80 0.55 0.72
N PHE A 481 6.30 0.33 1.94
CA PHE A 481 6.72 1.01 3.16
C PHE A 481 7.07 -0.01 4.25
N GLY A 482 7.87 0.41 5.24
CA GLY A 482 8.18 -0.33 6.46
C GLY A 482 7.98 0.52 7.72
N GLN A 483 8.13 -0.07 8.90
CA GLN A 483 8.08 0.69 10.16
C GLN A 483 9.12 1.85 10.14
N GLY A 484 8.71 3.02 10.60
CA GLY A 484 9.50 4.26 10.54
C GLY A 484 9.45 5.01 9.20
N SER A 485 8.70 4.52 8.19
CA SER A 485 8.51 5.25 6.93
C SER A 485 7.48 6.37 7.09
N GLN A 486 7.69 7.51 6.40
CA GLN A 486 6.70 8.59 6.30
C GLN A 486 5.74 8.33 5.13
N ILE A 487 4.44 8.42 5.39
CA ILE A 487 3.42 8.53 4.34
C ILE A 487 3.16 10.02 4.10
N GLY A 488 3.42 10.49 2.88
CA GLY A 488 3.31 11.90 2.49
C GLY A 488 2.15 12.19 1.54
N VAL A 489 1.57 13.38 1.65
CA VAL A 489 0.36 13.84 0.93
C VAL A 489 0.46 13.92 -0.61
N PHE A 490 1.65 13.75 -1.19
CA PHE A 490 1.90 13.95 -2.63
C PHE A 490 1.55 12.74 -3.51
N TYR A 491 1.21 11.60 -2.92
CA TYR A 491 1.06 10.31 -3.60
C TYR A 491 -0.16 9.52 -3.11
N ASP A 492 -0.40 8.37 -3.74
CA ASP A 492 -1.42 7.40 -3.35
C ASP A 492 -1.22 6.93 -1.88
N PRO A 493 -2.28 6.90 -1.04
CA PRO A 493 -2.21 6.42 0.34
C PRO A 493 -2.07 4.90 0.51
N MET A 494 -1.99 4.11 -0.57
CA MET A 494 -1.81 2.66 -0.50
C MET A 494 -0.47 2.27 0.13
N ILE A 495 -0.53 1.60 1.29
CA ILE A 495 0.62 1.13 2.08
C ILE A 495 1.14 -0.20 1.52
N ALA A 496 0.21 -1.13 1.30
CA ALA A 496 0.49 -2.50 0.90
C ALA A 496 -0.75 -3.17 0.30
N LYS A 497 -0.53 -4.33 -0.32
CA LYS A 497 -1.57 -5.19 -0.88
C LYS A 497 -1.40 -6.57 -0.26
N LEU A 498 -2.41 -6.97 0.51
CA LEU A 498 -2.45 -8.24 1.21
C LEU A 498 -3.18 -9.26 0.35
N VAL A 499 -2.48 -10.31 -0.06
CA VAL A 499 -2.98 -11.31 -1.00
C VAL A 499 -3.00 -12.67 -0.31
N VAL A 500 -4.10 -13.41 -0.44
CA VAL A 500 -4.22 -14.77 0.09
C VAL A 500 -4.74 -15.73 -0.97
N HIS A 501 -4.39 -17.00 -0.84
CA HIS A 501 -4.81 -18.09 -1.72
C HIS A 501 -5.12 -19.33 -0.91
N GLY A 502 -6.22 -20.00 -1.29
CA GLY A 502 -6.66 -21.27 -0.70
C GLY A 502 -7.31 -22.14 -1.78
N ARG A 503 -7.64 -23.38 -1.42
CA ARG A 503 -8.26 -24.37 -2.34
C ARG A 503 -9.67 -23.98 -2.81
N ASP A 504 -10.37 -23.17 -2.02
CA ASP A 504 -11.75 -22.74 -2.21
C ASP A 504 -11.98 -21.33 -1.63
N ARG A 505 -13.07 -20.66 -2.05
CA ARG A 505 -13.41 -19.28 -1.63
C ARG A 505 -13.56 -19.13 -0.12
N THR A 506 -14.05 -20.16 0.59
CA THR A 506 -14.25 -20.12 2.04
C THR A 506 -12.92 -20.23 2.78
N GLU A 507 -12.02 -21.10 2.34
CA GLU A 507 -10.66 -21.21 2.89
C GLU A 507 -9.89 -19.90 2.67
N ALA A 508 -9.90 -19.37 1.44
CA ALA A 508 -9.25 -18.11 1.10
C ALA A 508 -9.80 -16.94 1.94
N LEU A 509 -11.12 -16.84 2.15
CA LEU A 509 -11.72 -15.79 2.97
C LEU A 509 -11.37 -15.92 4.47
N ARG A 510 -11.24 -17.15 4.98
CA ARG A 510 -10.77 -17.39 6.37
C ARG A 510 -9.30 -17.02 6.54
N LEU A 511 -8.47 -17.25 5.52
CA LEU A 511 -7.08 -16.79 5.49
C LEU A 511 -6.98 -15.27 5.42
N LEU A 512 -7.80 -14.60 4.61
CA LEU A 512 -7.84 -13.13 4.51
C LEU A 512 -8.13 -12.50 5.87
N ARG A 513 -9.17 -12.99 6.56
CA ARG A 513 -9.54 -12.52 7.90
C ARG A 513 -8.41 -12.70 8.91
N LYS A 514 -7.81 -13.89 8.99
CA LYS A 514 -6.67 -14.15 9.88
C LYS A 514 -5.47 -13.26 9.56
N ALA A 515 -5.20 -13.02 8.28
CA ALA A 515 -4.07 -12.19 7.85
C ALA A 515 -4.31 -10.69 8.12
N LEU A 516 -5.55 -10.23 8.08
CA LEU A 516 -5.94 -8.88 8.54
C LEU A 516 -5.88 -8.76 10.08
N ASP A 517 -6.27 -9.80 10.82
CA ASP A 517 -6.16 -9.84 12.29
C ASP A 517 -4.71 -9.79 12.79
N GLU A 518 -3.73 -10.18 11.96
CA GLU A 518 -2.28 -10.08 12.22
C GLU A 518 -1.65 -8.74 11.75
N TYR A 519 -2.44 -7.86 11.09
CA TYR A 519 -1.95 -6.64 10.46
C TYR A 519 -2.16 -5.40 11.37
N HIS A 520 -1.16 -5.07 12.20
CA HIS A 520 -1.24 -3.96 13.16
C HIS A 520 -0.54 -2.69 12.63
N VAL A 521 -1.24 -1.55 12.63
CA VAL A 521 -0.68 -0.24 12.22
C VAL A 521 -0.92 0.84 13.28
N VAL A 522 0.13 1.59 13.61
CA VAL A 522 0.09 2.77 14.50
C VAL A 522 0.85 3.93 13.86
N GLY A 523 0.37 5.15 14.07
CA GLY A 523 0.90 6.40 13.51
C GLY A 523 -0.03 7.07 12.50
N VAL A 524 -0.71 6.29 11.64
CA VAL A 524 -1.77 6.76 10.73
C VAL A 524 -3.07 5.97 10.92
N SER A 525 -4.19 6.56 10.49
CA SER A 525 -5.46 5.87 10.24
C SER A 525 -5.32 4.89 9.07
N THR A 526 -6.00 3.75 9.13
CA THR A 526 -5.98 2.74 8.05
C THR A 526 -7.32 2.04 7.88
N ASN A 527 -7.59 1.54 6.67
CA ASN A 527 -8.80 0.77 6.36
C ASN A 527 -8.81 -0.70 6.85
N VAL A 528 -7.79 -1.19 7.55
CA VAL A 528 -7.66 -2.61 7.99
C VAL A 528 -8.90 -3.11 8.76
N GLU A 529 -9.41 -2.33 9.72
CA GLU A 529 -10.62 -2.70 10.48
C GLU A 529 -11.85 -2.82 9.57
N PHE A 530 -12.01 -1.91 8.61
CA PHE A 530 -13.11 -1.93 7.65
C PHE A 530 -13.02 -3.15 6.72
N LEU A 531 -11.83 -3.46 6.20
CA LEU A 531 -11.58 -4.66 5.38
C LEU A 531 -11.93 -5.95 6.15
N ARG A 532 -11.57 -6.03 7.43
CA ARG A 532 -11.89 -7.15 8.33
C ARG A 532 -13.41 -7.31 8.53
N THR A 533 -14.14 -6.22 8.75
CA THR A 533 -15.60 -6.25 8.87
C THR A 533 -16.27 -6.65 7.54
N LEU A 534 -15.76 -6.16 6.41
CA LEU A 534 -16.27 -6.50 5.07
C LEU A 534 -16.07 -7.99 4.75
N ALA A 535 -14.86 -8.51 4.98
CA ALA A 535 -14.55 -9.94 4.86
C ALA A 535 -15.36 -10.82 5.86
N GLY A 536 -15.97 -10.21 6.89
CA GLY A 536 -16.87 -10.86 7.83
C GLY A 536 -18.37 -10.72 7.51
N ASN A 537 -18.75 -9.91 6.51
CA ASN A 537 -20.15 -9.63 6.19
C ASN A 537 -20.86 -10.83 5.54
N LYS A 538 -22.13 -11.08 5.89
CA LYS A 538 -22.90 -12.23 5.41
C LYS A 538 -23.13 -12.20 3.90
N SER A 539 -23.53 -11.07 3.33
CA SER A 539 -23.77 -10.94 1.89
C SER A 539 -22.47 -11.11 1.09
N PHE A 540 -21.33 -10.63 1.62
CA PHE A 540 -20.02 -10.89 0.98
C PHE A 540 -19.62 -12.38 1.02
N ILE A 541 -19.92 -13.08 2.12
CA ILE A 541 -19.74 -14.55 2.23
C ILE A 541 -20.65 -15.28 1.25
N ASN A 542 -21.91 -14.84 1.09
CA ASN A 542 -22.93 -15.43 0.22
C ASN A 542 -22.76 -15.15 -1.29
N GLU A 543 -21.66 -14.51 -1.72
CA GLU A 543 -21.42 -14.10 -3.12
C GLU A 543 -22.38 -13.01 -3.65
N GLU A 544 -23.10 -12.31 -2.77
CA GLU A 544 -24.06 -11.23 -3.08
C GLU A 544 -23.33 -9.90 -3.39
N VAL A 545 -22.35 -9.91 -4.30
CA VAL A 545 -21.52 -8.76 -4.65
C VAL A 545 -22.11 -7.92 -5.80
N GLU A 546 -22.00 -6.60 -5.68
CA GLU A 546 -22.41 -5.59 -6.67
C GLU A 546 -21.69 -4.26 -6.36
N THR A 547 -21.49 -3.37 -7.33
CA THR A 547 -20.71 -2.13 -7.11
C THR A 547 -21.33 -1.13 -6.13
N GLY A 548 -22.60 -1.34 -5.73
CA GLY A 548 -23.30 -0.61 -4.67
C GLY A 548 -23.13 -1.19 -3.26
N PHE A 549 -22.33 -2.24 -3.07
CA PHE A 549 -22.26 -3.01 -1.81
C PHE A 549 -21.95 -2.15 -0.57
N ILE A 550 -20.92 -1.30 -0.63
CA ILE A 550 -20.46 -0.53 0.56
C ILE A 550 -21.51 0.49 1.03
N PRO A 551 -22.16 1.29 0.17
CA PRO A 551 -23.32 2.11 0.56
C PRO A 551 -24.52 1.30 1.09
N LYS A 552 -24.81 0.13 0.51
CA LYS A 552 -25.97 -0.71 0.84
C LYS A 552 -25.84 -1.39 2.21
N HIS A 553 -24.64 -1.83 2.57
CA HIS A 553 -24.34 -2.51 3.85
C HIS A 553 -23.66 -1.57 4.86
N PHE A 554 -23.80 -0.25 4.72
CA PHE A 554 -23.05 0.75 5.50
C PHE A 554 -23.14 0.53 7.01
N ASP A 555 -24.35 0.35 7.56
CA ASP A 555 -24.56 0.17 9.00
C ASP A 555 -23.97 -1.16 9.53
N GLU A 556 -23.88 -2.20 8.69
CA GLU A 556 -23.24 -3.48 9.02
C GLU A 556 -21.70 -3.39 8.96
N LEU A 557 -21.17 -2.53 8.09
CA LEU A 557 -19.74 -2.30 7.89
C LEU A 557 -19.16 -1.27 8.89
N PHE A 558 -20.00 -0.40 9.43
CA PHE A 558 -19.63 0.65 10.40
C PHE A 558 -20.38 0.53 11.75
N PRO A 559 -20.33 -0.63 12.43
CA PRO A 559 -20.97 -0.78 13.73
C PRO A 559 -20.42 0.26 14.73
N PRO A 560 -21.24 0.70 15.71
CA PRO A 560 -20.78 1.59 16.78
C PRO A 560 -19.62 0.94 17.53
N ILE A 561 -18.62 1.75 17.91
CA ILE A 561 -17.46 1.24 18.66
C ILE A 561 -17.97 0.74 20.02
N PRO A 562 -17.80 -0.55 20.37
CA PRO A 562 -18.15 -1.04 21.69
C PRO A 562 -17.17 -0.48 22.73
N PRO A 563 -17.60 -0.26 23.98
CA PRO A 563 -16.66 0.11 25.05
C PRO A 563 -15.59 -0.98 25.23
N PRO A 564 -14.36 -0.63 25.64
CA PRO A 564 -13.33 -1.60 25.96
C PRO A 564 -13.78 -2.51 27.10
N SER A 565 -13.50 -3.81 26.99
CA SER A 565 -13.87 -4.76 28.03
C SER A 565 -12.97 -4.60 29.28
N PRO A 566 -13.44 -5.01 30.48
CA PRO A 566 -12.62 -4.95 31.69
C PRO A 566 -11.29 -5.72 31.56
N GLU A 567 -11.25 -6.80 30.79
CA GLU A 567 -10.03 -7.56 30.50
C GLU A 567 -9.02 -6.73 29.71
N LEU A 568 -9.47 -5.99 28.69
CA LEU A 568 -8.60 -5.13 27.87
C LEU A 568 -8.08 -3.93 28.66
N LEU A 569 -8.91 -3.36 29.55
CA LEU A 569 -8.52 -2.31 30.48
C LEU A 569 -7.51 -2.81 31.52
N ALA A 570 -7.69 -4.03 32.04
CA ALA A 570 -6.71 -4.69 32.90
C ALA A 570 -5.38 -4.94 32.17
N GLN A 571 -5.42 -5.38 30.91
CA GLN A 571 -4.22 -5.58 30.07
C GLN A 571 -3.47 -4.26 29.80
N ALA A 572 -4.19 -3.16 29.53
CA ALA A 572 -3.58 -1.85 29.40
C ALA A 572 -2.85 -1.41 30.68
N ALA A 573 -3.50 -1.53 31.84
CA ALA A 573 -2.89 -1.20 33.13
C ALA A 573 -1.70 -2.10 33.47
N LEU A 574 -1.77 -3.40 33.17
CA LEU A 574 -0.68 -4.35 33.34
C LEU A 574 0.52 -4.02 32.43
N PHE A 575 0.30 -3.59 31.19
CA PHE A 575 1.36 -3.10 30.31
C PHE A 575 2.02 -1.84 30.88
N VAL A 576 1.22 -0.87 31.37
CA VAL A 576 1.72 0.36 32.01
C VAL A 576 2.56 0.06 33.26
N VAL A 577 2.23 -0.99 34.02
CA VAL A 577 3.06 -1.48 35.13
C VAL A 577 4.33 -2.19 34.64
N LEU A 578 4.19 -3.15 33.72
CA LEU A 578 5.28 -4.04 33.33
C LEU A 578 6.39 -3.37 32.52
N ARG A 579 6.10 -2.31 31.76
CA ARG A 579 7.12 -1.54 31.03
C ARG A 579 8.08 -0.76 31.94
N ASP A 580 7.65 -0.42 33.16
CA ASP A 580 8.46 0.30 34.15
C ASP A 580 9.31 -0.65 35.03
N HIS A 581 9.12 -1.97 34.90
CA HIS A 581 9.93 -2.97 35.60
C HIS A 581 11.19 -3.33 34.80
N PRO A 582 12.36 -3.47 35.45
CA PRO A 582 13.61 -3.78 34.76
C PRO A 582 13.58 -5.18 34.15
N ILE A 583 14.02 -5.31 32.89
CA ILE A 583 14.07 -6.59 32.17
C ILE A 583 15.04 -7.55 32.87
N THR A 584 14.49 -8.61 33.46
CA THR A 584 15.24 -9.65 34.18
C THR A 584 15.96 -10.60 33.22
N SER A 585 17.21 -10.30 32.88
CA SER A 585 18.10 -11.30 32.28
C SER A 585 18.38 -12.42 33.29
N PRO A 586 18.18 -13.71 32.93
CA PRO A 586 18.45 -14.84 33.83
C PRO A 586 19.93 -14.96 34.23
N THR A 587 20.84 -14.29 33.50
CA THR A 587 22.28 -14.26 33.79
C THR A 587 22.73 -13.16 34.74
N MET A 588 21.85 -12.20 35.11
CA MET A 588 22.17 -11.09 36.01
C MET A 588 21.11 -10.91 37.11
N GLN A 589 21.12 -11.84 38.05
CA GLN A 589 20.32 -11.75 39.27
C GLN A 589 20.97 -10.78 40.26
N SER A 590 20.45 -9.55 40.32
CA SER A 590 20.76 -8.54 41.32
C SER A 590 19.57 -8.41 42.27
N PRO A 591 19.72 -8.07 43.56
CA PRO A 591 18.59 -7.77 44.45
C PRO A 591 17.65 -6.69 43.87
N TRP A 592 18.19 -5.78 43.06
CA TRP A 592 17.43 -4.72 42.39
C TRP A 592 16.68 -5.19 41.12
N THR A 593 17.01 -6.35 40.57
CA THR A 593 16.29 -6.98 39.44
C THR A 593 15.42 -8.16 39.87
N SER A 594 15.77 -8.89 40.94
CA SER A 594 14.99 -10.04 41.43
C SER A 594 13.84 -9.65 42.38
N LEU A 595 13.86 -8.45 42.97
CA LEU A 595 12.83 -7.95 43.88
C LEU A 595 11.98 -6.83 43.26
N THR A 596 11.57 -7.00 41.99
CA THR A 596 10.87 -6.00 41.16
C THR A 596 9.72 -5.26 41.86
N SER A 597 8.90 -5.98 42.62
CA SER A 597 7.74 -5.47 43.37
C SER A 597 8.03 -5.06 44.82
N ARG A 598 9.25 -5.21 45.33
CA ARG A 598 9.55 -4.86 46.74
C ARG A 598 9.80 -3.37 46.89
N ARG A 599 9.32 -2.76 47.97
CA ARG A 599 9.58 -1.35 48.33
C ARG A 599 9.97 -1.25 49.80
N PHE A 600 10.85 -0.31 50.13
CA PHE A 600 11.23 -0.05 51.53
C PHE A 600 10.13 0.80 52.18
N GLY A 601 9.19 0.14 52.88
CA GLY A 601 8.08 0.80 53.58
C GLY A 601 6.76 0.01 53.59
N GLY A 602 6.62 -1.02 52.75
CA GLY A 602 5.43 -1.89 52.72
C GLY A 602 5.61 -3.05 51.74
N ASP A 603 5.03 -4.21 52.05
CA ASP A 603 5.31 -5.47 51.33
C ASP A 603 4.50 -5.66 50.03
N VAL A 604 3.60 -4.73 49.67
CA VAL A 604 2.79 -4.78 48.45
C VAL A 604 3.09 -3.59 47.55
N TYR A 605 3.43 -3.85 46.29
CA TYR A 605 3.46 -2.83 45.24
C TYR A 605 2.05 -2.63 44.69
N GLU A 606 1.49 -1.45 44.96
CA GLU A 606 0.18 -1.00 44.48
C GLU A 606 0.36 0.23 43.58
N ARG A 607 -0.36 0.26 42.45
CA ARG A 607 -0.42 1.39 41.53
C ARG A 607 -1.84 1.55 40.99
N THR A 608 -2.39 2.76 41.09
CA THR A 608 -3.61 3.14 40.36
C THR A 608 -3.20 3.75 39.02
N ILE A 609 -3.74 3.23 37.92
CA ILE A 609 -3.56 3.76 36.57
C ILE A 609 -4.89 4.37 36.14
N THR A 610 -4.86 5.60 35.66
CA THR A 610 -6.02 6.25 35.04
C THR A 610 -5.93 6.06 33.53
N LEU A 611 -7.05 5.70 32.90
CA LEU A 611 -7.18 5.46 31.46
C LEU A 611 -8.44 6.18 30.94
N GLN A 612 -8.36 6.75 29.75
CA GLN A 612 -9.50 7.34 29.05
C GLN A 612 -9.55 6.79 27.61
N GLU A 613 -10.75 6.65 27.03
CA GLU A 613 -10.88 6.29 25.61
C GLU A 613 -10.68 7.54 24.75
N GLU A 614 -9.88 7.46 23.68
CA GLU A 614 -9.60 8.61 22.79
C GLU A 614 -10.88 9.19 22.16
N SER A 615 -11.89 8.34 21.94
CA SER A 615 -13.19 8.70 21.35
C SER A 615 -14.30 8.99 22.36
N ALA A 616 -14.00 9.08 23.66
CA ALA A 616 -15.00 9.46 24.66
C ALA A 616 -15.21 10.99 24.71
N ALA A 617 -16.39 11.42 25.15
CA ALA A 617 -16.69 12.84 25.34
C ALA A 617 -15.75 13.46 26.41
N PRO A 618 -15.43 14.77 26.33
CA PRO A 618 -14.54 15.43 27.31
C PRO A 618 -14.95 15.24 28.77
N ASP A 619 -16.26 15.23 29.05
CA ASP A 619 -16.84 15.06 30.38
C ASP A 619 -16.94 13.58 30.84
N SER A 620 -16.35 12.64 30.10
CA SER A 620 -16.35 11.23 30.47
C SER A 620 -15.51 10.98 31.73
N ALA A 621 -16.12 10.35 32.73
CA ALA A 621 -15.40 9.92 33.93
C ALA A 621 -14.32 8.88 33.53
N PRO A 622 -13.03 9.13 33.81
CA PRO A 622 -11.96 8.24 33.37
C PRO A 622 -11.99 6.91 34.12
N VAL A 623 -11.60 5.84 33.44
CA VAL A 623 -11.46 4.51 34.04
C VAL A 623 -10.27 4.53 35.00
N THR A 624 -10.43 3.95 36.18
CA THR A 624 -9.33 3.74 37.13
C THR A 624 -9.10 2.26 37.33
N VAL A 625 -7.85 1.82 37.16
CA VAL A 625 -7.43 0.43 37.36
C VAL A 625 -6.40 0.37 38.47
N GLU A 626 -6.73 -0.32 39.57
CA GLU A 626 -5.79 -0.61 40.66
C GLU A 626 -5.07 -1.93 40.35
N VAL A 627 -3.74 -1.90 40.32
CA VAL A 627 -2.89 -3.09 40.13
C VAL A 627 -2.08 -3.31 41.40
N LYS A 628 -2.19 -4.51 41.98
CA LYS A 628 -1.51 -4.95 43.21
C LYS A 628 -0.65 -6.17 42.89
N SER A 629 0.65 -6.13 43.17
CA SER A 629 1.51 -7.31 42.95
C SER A 629 1.33 -8.31 44.08
N ALA A 630 0.73 -9.46 43.76
CA ALA A 630 0.54 -10.59 44.69
C ALA A 630 1.77 -11.52 44.73
N GLY A 631 2.61 -11.49 43.69
CA GLY A 631 3.87 -12.23 43.64
C GLY A 631 4.65 -11.96 42.35
N PRO A 632 5.78 -12.66 42.12
CA PRO A 632 6.56 -12.56 40.89
C PRO A 632 5.67 -12.88 39.67
N SER A 633 5.53 -11.90 38.75
CA SER A 633 4.65 -11.97 37.58
C SER A 633 3.17 -12.26 37.86
N HIS A 634 2.69 -12.05 39.09
CA HIS A 634 1.30 -12.26 39.49
C HIS A 634 0.70 -11.00 40.14
N PHE A 635 -0.48 -10.60 39.66
CA PHE A 635 -1.12 -9.34 40.03
C PHE A 635 -2.61 -9.50 40.30
N ASP A 636 -3.12 -8.88 41.36
CA ASP A 636 -4.54 -8.61 41.51
C ASP A 636 -4.86 -7.29 40.78
N VAL A 637 -5.91 -7.26 39.98
CA VAL A 637 -6.28 -6.11 39.13
C VAL A 637 -7.75 -5.77 39.29
N THR A 638 -8.05 -4.59 39.82
CA THR A 638 -9.41 -4.07 39.99
C THR A 638 -9.67 -2.94 39.01
N VAL A 639 -10.56 -3.15 38.05
CA VAL A 639 -11.00 -2.17 37.05
C VAL A 639 -12.29 -1.52 37.53
N ARG A 640 -12.29 -0.21 37.77
CA ARG A 640 -13.50 0.59 38.02
C ARG A 640 -13.86 1.42 36.79
N THR A 641 -15.06 1.19 36.28
CA THR A 641 -15.67 1.94 35.18
C THR A 641 -16.95 2.62 35.65
N ALA A 642 -17.47 3.57 34.88
CA ALA A 642 -18.81 4.13 35.11
C ALA A 642 -19.96 3.09 35.01
N ARG A 643 -19.68 1.86 34.55
CA ARG A 643 -20.65 0.75 34.42
C ARG A 643 -20.54 -0.27 35.57
N GLY A 644 -19.54 -0.17 36.43
CA GLY A 644 -19.29 -1.10 37.54
C GLY A 644 -17.81 -1.37 37.81
N GLU A 645 -17.55 -2.13 38.87
CA GLU A 645 -16.24 -2.63 39.27
C GLU A 645 -16.07 -4.11 38.87
N THR A 646 -14.87 -4.49 38.42
CA THR A 646 -14.53 -5.87 38.06
C THR A 646 -13.13 -6.18 38.58
N ALA A 647 -12.99 -7.25 39.37
CA ALA A 647 -11.75 -7.61 40.05
C ALA A 647 -11.24 -8.98 39.59
N PHE A 648 -10.06 -8.99 38.98
CA PHE A 648 -9.32 -10.17 38.58
C PHE A 648 -8.26 -10.48 39.65
N LYS A 649 -8.15 -11.74 40.09
CA LYS A 649 -7.20 -12.14 41.15
C LYS A 649 -6.09 -13.03 40.60
N SER A 650 -4.88 -12.87 41.12
CA SER A 650 -3.70 -13.67 40.79
C SER A 650 -3.43 -13.79 39.28
N VAL A 651 -3.65 -12.70 38.53
CA VAL A 651 -3.42 -12.60 37.09
C VAL A 651 -1.95 -12.81 36.80
N ALA A 652 -1.61 -13.96 36.21
CA ALA A 652 -0.26 -14.23 35.70
C ALA A 652 -0.03 -13.35 34.46
N ALA A 653 0.91 -12.41 34.53
CA ALA A 653 1.18 -11.45 33.45
C ALA A 653 2.68 -11.19 33.27
N GLN A 654 3.13 -11.20 32.01
CA GLN A 654 4.51 -10.90 31.64
C GLN A 654 4.62 -10.31 30.23
N LEU A 655 5.61 -9.43 30.05
CA LEU A 655 5.93 -8.79 28.77
C LEU A 655 6.90 -9.69 27.98
N ILE A 656 6.45 -10.25 26.85
CA ILE A 656 7.25 -11.17 26.00
C ILE A 656 8.19 -10.39 25.08
N SER A 657 7.72 -9.25 24.58
CA SER A 657 8.48 -8.30 23.76
C SER A 657 8.09 -6.87 24.19
N PRO A 658 8.86 -5.82 23.83
CA PRO A 658 8.51 -4.44 24.16
C PRO A 658 7.09 -4.00 23.76
N THR A 659 6.45 -4.69 22.81
CA THR A 659 5.07 -4.44 22.37
C THR A 659 4.13 -5.64 22.54
N THR A 660 4.51 -6.71 23.25
CA THR A 660 3.68 -7.92 23.38
C THR A 660 3.49 -8.33 24.84
N LEU A 661 2.31 -8.06 25.39
CA LEU A 661 1.88 -8.55 26.69
C LEU A 661 1.33 -9.98 26.55
N SER A 662 1.60 -10.82 27.55
CA SER A 662 0.82 -12.05 27.78
C SER A 662 0.22 -12.03 29.19
N SER A 663 -1.02 -12.51 29.29
CA SER A 663 -1.83 -12.46 30.52
C SER A 663 -2.77 -13.67 30.60
N THR A 664 -2.96 -14.24 31.78
CA THR A 664 -4.03 -15.22 32.04
C THR A 664 -5.14 -14.56 32.85
N LEU A 665 -6.27 -14.26 32.20
CA LEU A 665 -7.44 -13.59 32.78
C LEU A 665 -8.65 -14.53 32.64
N ASN A 666 -9.42 -14.74 33.73
CA ASN A 666 -10.55 -15.67 33.76
C ASN A 666 -10.20 -17.07 33.18
N ASP A 667 -9.06 -17.62 33.61
CA ASP A 667 -8.42 -18.85 33.11
C ASP A 667 -8.05 -18.87 31.60
N ALA A 668 -8.36 -17.82 30.84
CA ALA A 668 -7.99 -17.67 29.44
C ALA A 668 -6.59 -17.06 29.28
N TYR A 669 -5.65 -17.87 28.78
CA TYR A 669 -4.34 -17.36 28.34
C TYR A 669 -4.51 -16.51 27.07
N THR A 670 -4.07 -15.27 27.13
CA THR A 670 -4.19 -14.28 26.06
C THR A 670 -2.85 -13.61 25.78
N ARG A 671 -2.67 -13.17 24.52
CA ARG A 671 -1.58 -12.29 24.08
C ARG A 671 -2.19 -11.08 23.41
N VAL A 672 -1.67 -9.90 23.71
CA VAL A 672 -2.15 -8.62 23.18
C VAL A 672 -0.95 -7.82 22.73
N THR A 673 -1.03 -7.26 21.52
CA THR A 673 -0.01 -6.30 21.05
C THR A 673 -0.38 -4.93 21.59
N VAL A 674 0.55 -4.29 22.29
CA VAL A 674 0.36 -3.00 22.94
C VAL A 674 1.47 -2.06 22.49
N VAL A 675 1.09 -0.92 21.91
CA VAL A 675 2.03 0.07 21.36
C VAL A 675 1.81 1.39 22.08
N ALA A 676 2.82 1.86 22.82
CA ALA A 676 2.84 3.21 23.37
C ALA A 676 3.26 4.22 22.29
N GLN A 677 2.44 5.25 22.09
CA GLN A 677 2.75 6.43 21.30
C GLN A 677 2.82 7.63 22.26
N PRO A 678 4.03 8.09 22.64
CA PRO A 678 4.17 9.30 23.44
C PRO A 678 3.75 10.54 22.63
N PRO A 679 3.37 11.64 23.31
CA PRO A 679 3.10 12.91 22.63
C PRO A 679 4.39 13.48 22.01
N ALA A 680 4.24 14.33 21.01
CA ALA A 680 5.38 15.00 20.38
C ALA A 680 6.09 15.94 21.38
N ALA A 681 7.41 15.87 21.48
CA ALA A 681 8.20 16.61 22.47
C ALA A 681 8.16 18.15 22.31
N THR A 682 7.55 18.65 21.23
CA THR A 682 7.31 20.08 20.92
C THR A 682 5.96 20.59 21.41
N VAL A 683 5.11 19.71 21.96
CA VAL A 683 3.73 19.99 22.37
C VAL A 683 3.65 19.98 23.91
N PRO A 684 3.26 21.09 24.57
CA PRO A 684 3.02 21.11 26.00
C PRO A 684 1.89 20.14 26.39
N ALA A 685 2.03 19.49 27.55
CA ALA A 685 0.96 18.66 28.09
C ALA A 685 -0.29 19.50 28.39
N THR A 686 -1.48 19.00 28.09
CA THR A 686 -2.76 19.65 28.43
C THR A 686 -3.79 18.59 28.80
N SER A 687 -5.02 19.02 29.10
CA SER A 687 -6.19 18.13 29.21
C SER A 687 -6.65 17.54 27.87
N ALA A 688 -6.12 17.99 26.72
CA ALA A 688 -6.49 17.49 25.40
C ALA A 688 -5.78 16.16 25.06
N PRO A 689 -6.52 15.13 24.56
CA PRO A 689 -5.96 13.81 24.26
C PRO A 689 -4.76 13.77 23.31
N ASN A 690 -4.63 14.75 22.39
CA ASN A 690 -3.50 14.79 21.45
C ASN A 690 -2.16 15.15 22.12
N THR A 691 -2.20 15.72 23.34
CA THR A 691 -1.03 16.11 24.14
C THR A 691 -0.60 15.07 25.18
N MET A 692 -1.29 13.93 25.25
CA MET A 692 -1.09 12.87 26.22
C MET A 692 -0.42 11.63 25.60
N GLU A 693 0.02 10.68 26.43
CA GLU A 693 0.45 9.37 25.93
C GLU A 693 -0.75 8.56 25.46
N ARG A 694 -0.67 8.05 24.23
CA ARG A 694 -1.61 7.06 23.69
C ARG A 694 -1.06 5.66 23.85
N ILE A 695 -1.96 4.71 24.10
CA ILE A 695 -1.67 3.28 24.14
C ILE A 695 -2.67 2.60 23.19
N HIS A 696 -2.15 2.04 22.10
CA HIS A 696 -2.93 1.30 21.13
C HIS A 696 -2.83 -0.20 21.46
N LEU A 697 -3.96 -0.80 21.82
CA LEU A 697 -4.09 -2.23 22.06
C LEU A 697 -4.73 -2.92 20.86
N PHE A 698 -4.14 -4.03 20.43
CA PHE A 698 -4.71 -4.93 19.43
C PHE A 698 -5.18 -6.20 20.15
N GLY A 699 -6.48 -6.24 20.41
CA GLY A 699 -7.12 -7.31 21.19
C GLY A 699 -7.32 -8.60 20.40
N ALA A 700 -7.91 -9.61 21.06
CA ALA A 700 -8.25 -10.88 20.42
C ALA A 700 -9.18 -10.65 19.21
N GLY A 701 -8.78 -11.17 18.03
CA GLY A 701 -9.48 -10.92 16.76
C GLY A 701 -9.16 -9.58 16.09
N GLY A 702 -8.02 -8.95 16.40
CA GLY A 702 -7.47 -7.83 15.62
C GLY A 702 -8.08 -6.45 15.86
N THR A 703 -9.01 -6.28 16.81
CA THR A 703 -9.63 -4.97 17.09
C THR A 703 -8.61 -4.02 17.70
N LYS A 704 -8.42 -2.85 17.08
CA LYS A 704 -7.59 -1.76 17.60
C LYS A 704 -8.40 -0.86 18.54
N THR A 705 -7.94 -0.70 19.77
CA THR A 705 -8.48 0.26 20.74
C THR A 705 -7.38 1.25 21.13
N THR A 706 -7.60 2.55 20.92
CA THR A 706 -6.73 3.58 21.51
C THR A 706 -7.26 3.98 22.88
N LEU A 707 -6.42 3.80 23.90
CA LEU A 707 -6.59 4.42 25.20
C LEU A 707 -5.57 5.56 25.36
N VAL A 708 -5.87 6.48 26.25
CA VAL A 708 -5.05 7.64 26.59
C VAL A 708 -4.72 7.55 28.08
N VAL A 709 -3.47 7.83 28.44
CA VAL A 709 -3.02 7.92 29.83
C VAL A 709 -3.00 9.41 30.22
N PRO A 710 -3.90 9.88 31.10
CA PRO A 710 -3.96 11.30 31.44
C PRO A 710 -2.67 11.82 32.09
N SER A 711 -2.19 12.96 31.60
CA SER A 711 -1.01 13.65 32.13
C SER A 711 -1.17 13.94 33.64
N PRO A 712 -0.13 13.71 34.47
CA PRO A 712 -0.19 13.99 35.91
C PRO A 712 -0.54 15.45 36.20
N LYS A 713 -1.34 15.70 37.25
CA LYS A 713 -1.78 17.07 37.61
C LYS A 713 -0.64 18.06 37.82
N TRP A 714 0.52 17.62 38.31
CA TRP A 714 1.71 18.48 38.46
C TRP A 714 2.32 18.87 37.11
N LEU A 715 2.25 17.99 36.10
CA LEU A 715 2.75 18.26 34.75
C LEU A 715 1.81 19.20 34.01
N LEU A 716 0.49 19.06 34.24
CA LEU A 716 -0.53 19.98 33.73
C LEU A 716 -0.39 21.39 34.34
N ALA A 717 -0.15 21.51 35.65
CA ALA A 717 0.13 22.81 36.27
C ALA A 717 1.42 23.44 35.69
N LEU A 718 2.49 22.65 35.53
CA LEU A 718 3.76 23.14 34.96
C LEU A 718 3.63 23.57 33.49
N SER A 719 2.72 22.95 32.72
CA SER A 719 2.45 23.36 31.34
C SER A 719 1.43 24.49 31.24
N GLU A 720 0.51 24.64 32.20
CA GLU A 720 -0.32 25.84 32.36
C GLU A 720 0.55 27.07 32.67
N ASP A 721 1.59 26.94 33.50
CA ASP A 721 2.58 28.00 33.73
C ASP A 721 3.33 28.36 32.42
N ILE A 722 3.75 27.36 31.63
CA ILE A 722 4.46 27.56 30.36
C ILE A 722 3.54 28.16 29.27
N LEU A 723 2.28 27.73 29.20
CA LEU A 723 1.28 28.24 28.25
C LEU A 723 0.79 29.64 28.65
N GLY A 724 0.69 29.92 29.94
CA GLY A 724 0.47 31.27 30.47
C GLY A 724 1.62 32.22 30.14
N ALA A 725 2.86 31.72 30.13
CA ALA A 725 4.04 32.44 29.66
C ALA A 725 4.19 32.50 28.12
N SER A 726 3.39 31.75 27.35
CA SER A 726 3.39 31.75 25.87
C SER A 726 2.08 32.23 25.24
N LYS A 727 1.29 33.02 25.98
CA LYS A 727 0.18 33.79 25.42
C LYS A 727 0.60 34.50 24.13
N GLY A 728 -0.18 34.31 23.06
CA GLY A 728 0.05 34.91 21.75
C GLY A 728 0.84 34.05 20.75
N ALA A 729 1.31 32.85 21.14
CA ALA A 729 1.91 31.89 20.20
C ALA A 729 0.84 31.13 19.39
N LEU A 730 0.65 31.51 18.12
CA LEU A 730 -0.28 30.86 17.19
C LEU A 730 0.37 29.66 16.49
N ARG A 731 -0.34 28.52 16.49
CA ARG A 731 0.16 27.23 16.01
C ARG A 731 -0.80 26.60 14.98
N ALA A 732 -0.26 25.75 14.10
CA ALA A 732 -1.05 25.01 13.13
C ALA A 732 -1.94 23.96 13.82
N PRO A 733 -3.27 23.97 13.64
CA PRO A 733 -4.19 23.04 14.32
C PRO A 733 -4.23 21.64 13.69
N MET A 734 -3.68 21.49 12.48
CA MET A 734 -3.58 20.24 11.71
C MET A 734 -2.54 20.40 10.59
N PRO A 735 -2.01 19.33 9.97
CA PRO A 735 -1.08 19.45 8.85
C PRO A 735 -1.74 20.21 7.68
N SER A 736 -1.10 21.28 7.20
CA SER A 736 -1.73 22.26 6.29
C SER A 736 -0.71 22.97 5.38
N LEU A 737 -1.18 23.51 4.26
CA LEU A 737 -0.43 24.44 3.42
C LEU A 737 -0.66 25.88 3.91
N VAL A 738 0.39 26.66 4.11
CA VAL A 738 0.26 28.11 4.40
C VAL A 738 -0.06 28.85 3.11
N VAL A 739 -1.31 29.26 2.93
CA VAL A 739 -1.76 30.02 1.75
C VAL A 739 -1.25 31.46 1.82
N GLU A 740 -1.47 32.11 2.96
CA GLU A 740 -1.21 33.54 3.13
C GLU A 740 -0.86 33.88 4.58
N VAL A 741 0.34 34.42 4.81
CA VAL A 741 0.68 35.12 6.05
C VAL A 741 0.30 36.60 5.90
N ARG A 742 -0.58 37.09 6.79
CA ARG A 742 -1.18 38.44 6.69
C ARG A 742 -0.49 39.50 7.55
N VAL A 743 0.49 39.12 8.37
CA VAL A 743 1.22 40.00 9.30
C VAL A 743 2.72 39.94 9.09
N LYS A 744 3.44 40.95 9.56
CA LYS A 744 4.90 41.06 9.50
C LYS A 744 5.53 41.16 10.89
N LEU A 745 6.83 40.89 10.94
CA LEU A 745 7.65 41.13 12.13
C LEU A 745 7.56 42.61 12.56
N GLY A 746 7.24 42.87 13.83
CA GLY A 746 7.03 44.21 14.38
C GLY A 746 5.66 44.83 14.11
N GLU A 747 4.72 44.10 13.49
CA GLU A 747 3.36 44.60 13.23
C GLU A 747 2.46 44.46 14.46
N ARG A 748 1.71 45.51 14.80
CA ARG A 748 0.75 45.49 15.91
C ARG A 748 -0.57 44.86 15.46
N VAL A 749 -1.13 43.96 16.26
CA VAL A 749 -2.34 43.19 15.93
C VAL A 749 -3.42 43.31 17.01
N GLU A 750 -4.67 43.36 16.56
CA GLU A 750 -5.86 43.38 17.43
C GLU A 750 -6.43 41.96 17.65
N LYS A 751 -7.08 41.75 18.79
CA LYS A 751 -7.73 40.46 19.10
C LYS A 751 -8.84 40.17 18.09
N GLY A 752 -8.76 39.01 17.44
CA GLY A 752 -9.64 38.57 16.35
C GLY A 752 -9.16 38.94 14.94
N GLN A 753 -8.09 39.74 14.80
CA GLN A 753 -7.47 40.04 13.50
C GLN A 753 -6.95 38.75 12.85
N ALA A 754 -7.12 38.61 11.53
CA ALA A 754 -6.64 37.45 10.78
C ALA A 754 -5.12 37.51 10.58
N VAL A 755 -4.42 36.43 10.93
CA VAL A 755 -2.94 36.39 11.01
C VAL A 755 -2.34 35.47 9.94
N VAL A 756 -2.88 34.26 9.79
CA VAL A 756 -2.44 33.26 8.79
C VAL A 756 -3.66 32.55 8.21
N VAL A 757 -3.66 32.32 6.89
CA VAL A 757 -4.61 31.46 6.20
C VAL A 757 -3.91 30.13 5.86
N LEU A 758 -4.52 29.03 6.28
CA LEU A 758 -4.09 27.67 6.02
C LEU A 758 -5.07 26.98 5.06
N GLU A 759 -4.58 26.24 4.06
CA GLU A 759 -5.40 25.29 3.30
C GLU A 759 -5.19 23.87 3.86
N SER A 760 -6.30 23.27 4.28
CA SER A 760 -6.40 21.88 4.73
C SER A 760 -7.55 21.24 3.97
N MET A 761 -7.33 20.12 3.29
CA MET A 761 -8.40 19.35 2.61
C MET A 761 -9.25 20.20 1.62
N LYS A 762 -8.64 21.16 0.91
CA LYS A 762 -9.33 22.12 0.00
C LYS A 762 -10.30 23.08 0.70
N THR A 763 -10.08 23.33 1.99
CA THR A 763 -10.83 24.27 2.81
C THR A 763 -9.86 25.24 3.47
N GLU A 764 -10.16 26.54 3.42
CA GLU A 764 -9.35 27.58 4.06
C GLU A 764 -9.73 27.75 5.54
N THR A 765 -8.74 27.63 6.42
CA THR A 765 -8.84 27.90 7.85
C THR A 765 -8.08 29.19 8.17
N VAL A 766 -8.78 30.21 8.67
CA VAL A 766 -8.19 31.51 9.00
C VAL A 766 -7.87 31.58 10.49
N LEU A 767 -6.58 31.49 10.84
CA LEU A 767 -6.10 31.70 12.19
C LEU A 767 -6.11 33.19 12.55
N ARG A 768 -6.45 33.49 13.81
CA ARG A 768 -6.68 34.86 14.32
C ARG A 768 -5.90 35.09 15.61
N ALA A 769 -5.58 36.34 15.92
CA ALA A 769 -4.88 36.70 17.15
C ALA A 769 -5.80 36.59 18.37
N ASP A 770 -5.41 35.81 19.38
CA ASP A 770 -6.17 35.66 20.63
C ASP A 770 -5.88 36.75 21.68
N VAL A 771 -4.86 37.58 21.45
CA VAL A 771 -4.41 38.69 22.30
C VAL A 771 -4.20 39.96 21.46
N VAL A 772 -4.13 41.12 22.11
CA VAL A 772 -3.66 42.38 21.50
C VAL A 772 -2.16 42.51 21.79
N GLY A 773 -1.36 42.86 20.79
CA GLY A 773 0.09 42.90 20.97
C GLY A 773 0.88 43.17 19.70
N VAL A 774 2.18 42.87 19.74
CA VAL A 774 3.12 43.06 18.61
C VAL A 774 3.67 41.72 18.13
N VAL A 775 3.69 41.49 16.83
CA VAL A 775 4.21 40.27 16.20
C VAL A 775 5.73 40.22 16.35
N LYS A 776 6.20 39.33 17.22
CA LYS A 776 7.58 39.16 17.66
C LYS A 776 8.36 38.14 16.82
N ALA A 777 7.67 37.13 16.28
CA ALA A 777 8.23 36.17 15.34
C ALA A 777 7.20 35.73 14.29
N VAL A 778 7.68 35.42 13.08
CA VAL A 778 6.91 34.75 12.02
C VAL A 778 7.70 33.53 11.56
N GLY A 779 7.20 32.34 11.88
CA GLY A 779 7.88 31.05 11.77
C GLY A 779 7.52 30.22 10.53
N CYS A 780 6.76 30.79 9.59
CA CYS A 780 6.28 30.17 8.35
C CYS A 780 6.23 31.17 7.16
N LYS A 781 6.02 30.65 5.94
CA LYS A 781 5.96 31.40 4.68
C LYS A 781 4.81 30.94 3.78
N ASN A 782 4.32 31.81 2.90
CA ASN A 782 3.35 31.43 1.85
C ASN A 782 3.93 30.30 0.99
N GLY A 783 3.14 29.25 0.75
CA GLY A 783 3.53 28.02 0.04
C GLY A 783 4.26 26.98 0.90
N GLU A 784 4.47 27.21 2.18
CA GLU A 784 5.11 26.26 3.09
C GLU A 784 4.09 25.25 3.65
N MET A 785 4.42 23.95 3.61
CA MET A 785 3.67 22.92 4.33
C MET A 785 4.12 22.89 5.79
N VAL A 786 3.16 22.93 6.71
CA VAL A 786 3.38 22.88 8.17
C VAL A 786 2.70 21.68 8.80
N GLU A 787 3.31 21.10 9.82
CA GLU A 787 2.79 19.96 10.60
C GLU A 787 1.88 20.45 11.76
N GLU A 788 1.07 19.56 12.34
CA GLU A 788 0.25 19.88 13.53
C GLU A 788 1.14 20.37 14.70
N GLY A 789 0.67 21.38 15.43
CA GLY A 789 1.38 21.94 16.59
C GLY A 789 2.60 22.80 16.24
N ARG A 790 2.96 22.92 14.96
CA ARG A 790 4.02 23.83 14.49
C ARG A 790 3.65 25.28 14.78
N GLU A 791 4.57 26.02 15.38
CA GLU A 791 4.41 27.45 15.64
C GLU A 791 4.58 28.27 14.35
N LEU A 792 3.68 29.23 14.17
CA LEU A 792 3.51 30.02 12.95
C LEU A 792 3.79 31.51 13.20
N VAL A 793 3.27 32.07 14.30
CA VAL A 793 3.45 33.48 14.68
C VAL A 793 3.51 33.59 16.21
N GLU A 794 4.49 34.34 16.73
CA GLU A 794 4.56 34.74 18.14
C GLU A 794 4.08 36.19 18.26
N ILE A 795 3.11 36.46 19.13
CA ILE A 795 2.61 37.81 19.47
C ILE A 795 2.97 38.09 20.93
N GLU A 796 3.67 39.19 21.18
CA GLU A 796 3.95 39.69 22.54
C GLU A 796 2.79 40.56 23.01
N GLU A 797 2.08 40.11 24.06
CA GLU A 797 0.89 40.78 24.62
C GLU A 797 1.27 42.14 25.26
N ASP A 798 0.54 43.21 24.89
CA ASP A 798 0.74 44.55 25.47
C ASP A 798 0.41 44.52 26.98
N SER A 799 1.41 44.76 27.84
CA SER A 799 1.30 44.56 29.30
C SER A 799 0.46 45.60 30.08
N ASP A 800 -0.35 46.41 29.40
CA ASP A 800 -1.14 47.52 29.95
C ASP A 800 -2.63 47.45 29.53
N ALA A 801 -3.22 46.24 29.56
CA ALA A 801 -4.64 46.00 29.25
C ALA A 801 -5.29 44.96 30.19
N ALA A 802 -5.53 45.37 31.43
CA ALA A 802 -6.29 44.62 32.45
C ALA A 802 -7.63 45.30 32.79
#